data_AF-A0A7Y5LQW2-F1
#
_entry.id   AF-A0A7Y5LQW2-F1
#
_cell.length_a   1.000
_cell.length_b   1.000
_cell.length_c   1.000
_cell.angle_alpha   90.00
_cell.angle_beta   90.00
_cell.angle_gamma   90.00
#
_symmetry.space_group_name_H-M   'P 1'
#
loop_
_entity.id
_entity.type
_entity.pdbx_description
1 polymer ?
#
loop_
_entity_poly.entity_id
_entity_poly.type
_entity_poly.pdbx_seq_one_letter_code
_entity_poly.pdbx_strand_id
1 'polypeptide(L)'
;MHSRIMKLATKICFPLARFVPGLHVQTPLSCVILLTCTLFMARPIFAACPDPLGDLNGNGDVNIVDAQCAILTALWALGGYVTSPPQCLIDPTGSAADVNCDGQPNIVDVQLIIAVALNQPLDPAIDGNGNGCPDVCEEPECGDANCDPDETCYTCEADCGGCEGSCCEANGTIGCNDSGVQSCVCESDPYCCEVVWDDVCAQQVNTLGCGVCILPGDCCEPGLAAGCEDTPCQECVCVVDDVCCLVAWDSTCVDVAATTCNDACGCAPTCCDTASDEPGCNDPACESCVCDIDSFCCDIAWDDICVALANLECPGECGCEVVLPGDCCEVNPSGGPGCLDEVCQTCACDIDPFCCEVSWDANCVELAETDCQAECGCVPPPQGDCCSVSENPGCSEATCEQCVCTIDPFCCDAAWDEVCVSEALSECPTECQCPTTQGCCQENSFGLPGCNQPICQDCVCTFDSFCCDVAWDSGCVVEAETTCNVFCGCVPPPQGDCCTESEAPGCTNPTCEACVCNLDAFCCDTAWDTICVAEAEVDCAADCNCAPAPNDCCVTHESGGCDEPDCEACVCTIDLFCCAVSWDEVCAAAALFDCGPVCTCSEVLGGSCCAPNAQGNPGCNEAACESCVCATDAFCCDVFYDDNCSTIATFQCTAVCTCAGQDCCEPSPTAESGCNDVSCETCVCLIDSFCCDAAWDDVCANLALSSCASSCTCAPPIPGDCCEANPDDLAGCDDPGCEACVCASDNFCCDVSWDEVCASEATGACADECLCANGGVADCCIANPVEGPGCNDSLCEQCVCLLDLFCCNVFWDDVCAVQAQEDCGASCACASVGLDCCAPSTTDSPGCSDPGCESCVCNIDPFCCDVLWDDLCVEEAQIDCAAICPCGP
;
A
#
# COMPACT_ATOMS: atom_id res chain seq x y z
N MET A 1 36.34 -54.25 -12.88
CA MET A 1 37.20 -53.21 -13.47
C MET A 1 38.58 -53.09 -12.81
N HIS A 2 38.71 -53.20 -11.48
CA HIS A 2 39.99 -53.13 -10.73
C HIS A 2 41.16 -53.98 -11.28
N SER A 3 40.90 -55.21 -11.75
CA SER A 3 41.96 -56.10 -12.29
C SER A 3 42.45 -55.72 -13.70
N ARG A 4 41.68 -54.92 -14.45
CA ARG A 4 42.08 -54.44 -15.79
C ARG A 4 42.91 -53.16 -15.71
N ILE A 5 42.62 -52.30 -14.73
CA ILE A 5 43.34 -51.04 -14.46
C ILE A 5 44.77 -51.32 -13.98
N MET A 6 44.96 -52.27 -13.05
CA MET A 6 46.32 -52.64 -12.59
C MET A 6 47.19 -53.25 -13.71
N LYS A 7 46.61 -53.99 -14.66
CA LYS A 7 47.36 -54.61 -15.78
C LYS A 7 47.83 -53.60 -16.82
N LEU A 8 47.17 -52.43 -16.93
CA LEU A 8 47.59 -51.35 -17.82
C LEU A 8 48.77 -50.57 -17.20
N ALA A 9 48.70 -50.29 -15.90
CA ALA A 9 49.77 -49.63 -15.14
C ALA A 9 51.10 -50.41 -15.16
N THR A 10 51.06 -51.75 -15.09
CA THR A 10 52.30 -52.56 -15.14
C THR A 10 52.93 -52.62 -16.54
N LYS A 11 52.15 -52.45 -17.62
CA LYS A 11 52.66 -52.51 -19.01
C LYS A 11 53.37 -51.24 -19.45
N ILE A 12 53.02 -50.08 -18.88
CA ILE A 12 53.57 -48.78 -19.24
C ILE A 12 54.83 -48.44 -18.44
N CYS A 13 54.97 -48.92 -17.20
CA CYS A 13 56.10 -48.57 -16.32
C CYS A 13 57.43 -49.28 -16.64
N PHE A 14 57.44 -50.43 -17.34
CA PHE A 14 58.66 -51.23 -17.53
C PHE A 14 59.69 -50.69 -18.56
N PRO A 15 59.32 -49.98 -19.66
CA PRO A 15 60.31 -49.47 -20.62
C PRO A 15 61.00 -48.14 -20.23
N LEU A 16 60.46 -47.36 -19.28
CA LEU A 16 60.98 -46.02 -18.94
C LEU A 16 62.11 -46.02 -17.88
N ALA A 17 62.28 -47.09 -17.11
CA ALA A 17 63.37 -47.21 -16.12
C ALA A 17 64.79 -47.33 -16.75
N ARG A 18 64.91 -47.27 -18.08
CA ARG A 18 66.18 -47.47 -18.80
C ARG A 18 66.92 -46.19 -19.18
N PHE A 19 66.35 -45.00 -18.96
CA PHE A 19 66.92 -43.74 -19.48
C PHE A 19 67.42 -42.73 -18.43
N VAL A 20 67.25 -42.94 -17.12
CA VAL A 20 67.81 -42.03 -16.08
C VAL A 20 68.35 -42.82 -14.88
N PRO A 21 69.65 -42.75 -14.56
CA PRO A 21 70.22 -43.39 -13.39
C PRO A 21 70.01 -42.51 -12.14
N GLY A 22 69.27 -43.01 -11.13
CA GLY A 22 69.18 -42.40 -9.80
C GLY A 22 67.85 -42.49 -9.03
N LEU A 23 66.77 -43.00 -9.62
CA LEU A 23 65.44 -42.96 -8.97
C LEU A 23 65.24 -44.07 -7.91
N HIS A 24 64.92 -43.68 -6.66
CA HIS A 24 64.29 -44.55 -5.65
C HIS A 24 62.83 -44.13 -5.50
N VAL A 25 61.89 -45.04 -5.79
CA VAL A 25 60.44 -44.83 -5.68
C VAL A 25 59.96 -45.56 -4.42
N GLN A 26 59.37 -44.84 -3.46
CA GLN A 26 58.94 -45.45 -2.18
C GLN A 26 57.43 -45.68 -2.03
N THR A 27 56.56 -45.10 -2.85
CA THR A 27 55.09 -45.36 -2.77
C THR A 27 54.37 -45.17 -4.12
N PRO A 28 53.18 -45.77 -4.33
CA PRO A 28 52.43 -45.68 -5.58
C PRO A 28 51.86 -44.28 -5.88
N LEU A 29 51.63 -43.43 -4.87
CA LEU A 29 51.15 -42.04 -5.08
C LEU A 29 52.21 -41.17 -5.78
N SER A 30 53.49 -41.35 -5.49
CA SER A 30 54.56 -40.57 -6.11
C SER A 30 54.72 -40.84 -7.62
N CYS A 31 54.14 -41.94 -8.13
CA CYS A 31 54.20 -42.31 -9.54
C CYS A 31 53.16 -41.57 -10.40
N VAL A 32 52.02 -41.20 -9.82
CA VAL A 32 50.95 -40.45 -10.51
C VAL A 32 51.33 -38.98 -10.67
N ILE A 33 51.93 -38.40 -9.63
CA ILE A 33 52.36 -36.98 -9.56
C ILE A 33 53.55 -36.68 -10.51
N LEU A 34 54.42 -37.65 -10.78
CA LEU A 34 55.55 -37.46 -11.72
C LEU A 34 55.15 -37.66 -13.19
N LEU A 35 54.07 -38.41 -13.45
CA LEU A 35 53.54 -38.63 -14.80
C LEU A 35 52.86 -37.37 -15.34
N THR A 36 52.18 -36.61 -14.48
CA THR A 36 51.57 -35.31 -14.83
C THR A 36 52.65 -34.28 -15.15
N CYS A 37 53.66 -34.11 -14.31
CA CYS A 37 54.69 -33.07 -14.52
C CYS A 37 55.55 -33.24 -15.79
N THR A 38 55.67 -34.46 -16.34
CA THR A 38 56.45 -34.71 -17.58
C THR A 38 55.62 -34.63 -18.87
N LEU A 39 54.30 -34.84 -18.81
CA LEU A 39 53.40 -34.63 -19.95
C LEU A 39 53.21 -33.14 -20.27
N PHE A 40 53.34 -32.26 -19.28
CA PHE A 40 53.19 -30.80 -19.43
C PHE A 40 54.37 -30.06 -20.11
N MET A 41 55.50 -30.72 -20.41
CA MET A 41 56.63 -30.04 -21.08
C MET A 41 56.53 -29.99 -22.62
N ALA A 42 55.45 -30.49 -23.22
CA ALA A 42 55.26 -30.51 -24.67
C ALA A 42 54.20 -29.50 -25.14
N ARG A 43 54.57 -28.20 -25.11
CA ARG A 43 53.88 -26.98 -25.63
C ARG A 43 53.03 -26.21 -24.61
N PRO A 44 53.01 -24.86 -24.69
CA PRO A 44 52.89 -24.00 -23.52
C PRO A 44 51.52 -23.31 -23.47
N ILE A 45 50.58 -23.80 -22.68
CA ILE A 45 49.39 -23.03 -22.27
C ILE A 45 49.03 -23.50 -20.85
N PHE A 46 49.22 -22.61 -19.85
CA PHE A 46 48.96 -22.75 -18.40
C PHE A 46 49.71 -23.88 -17.64
N ALA A 47 50.23 -23.76 -16.43
CA ALA A 47 50.56 -22.69 -15.50
C ALA A 47 51.60 -23.30 -14.53
N ALA A 48 52.38 -22.49 -13.82
CA ALA A 48 53.13 -22.97 -12.66
C ALA A 48 52.13 -23.49 -11.62
N CYS A 49 52.43 -24.58 -10.89
CA CYS A 49 51.62 -24.97 -9.73
C CYS A 49 51.63 -23.78 -8.74
N PRO A 50 50.50 -23.07 -8.54
CA PRO A 50 50.39 -22.04 -7.52
C PRO A 50 50.51 -22.66 -6.11
N ASP A 51 50.83 -21.82 -5.13
CA ASP A 51 50.83 -22.18 -3.71
C ASP A 51 49.46 -21.72 -3.17
N PRO A 52 48.64 -22.57 -2.51
CA PRO A 52 48.94 -23.90 -1.97
C PRO A 52 49.01 -25.04 -3.02
N LEU A 53 49.90 -26.00 -2.77
CA LEU A 53 50.03 -27.22 -3.61
C LEU A 53 48.70 -27.98 -3.74
N GLY A 54 48.08 -27.92 -4.91
CA GLY A 54 46.82 -28.61 -5.20
C GLY A 54 45.76 -27.73 -5.86
N ASP A 55 45.93 -26.41 -5.78
CA ASP A 55 45.11 -25.40 -6.45
C ASP A 55 45.48 -25.36 -7.95
N LEU A 56 44.59 -25.87 -8.79
CA LEU A 56 44.82 -26.01 -10.23
C LEU A 56 44.11 -24.96 -11.07
N ASN A 57 43.07 -24.32 -10.53
CA ASN A 57 42.38 -23.21 -11.19
C ASN A 57 42.93 -21.83 -10.76
N GLY A 58 43.77 -21.77 -9.73
CA GLY A 58 44.48 -20.57 -9.28
C GLY A 58 43.64 -19.66 -8.38
N ASN A 59 42.58 -20.19 -7.75
CA ASN A 59 41.68 -19.42 -6.91
C ASN A 59 42.11 -19.33 -5.44
N GLY A 60 43.21 -19.98 -5.05
CA GLY A 60 43.78 -19.98 -3.70
C GLY A 60 43.28 -21.12 -2.79
N ASP A 61 42.25 -21.85 -3.21
CA ASP A 61 41.67 -22.97 -2.48
C ASP A 61 42.07 -24.31 -3.09
N VAL A 62 42.07 -25.38 -2.27
CA VAL A 62 42.27 -26.76 -2.75
C VAL A 62 40.99 -27.54 -2.45
N ASN A 63 40.10 -27.64 -3.43
CA ASN A 63 38.77 -28.22 -3.27
C ASN A 63 38.41 -29.22 -4.40
N ILE A 64 37.13 -29.61 -4.46
CA ILE A 64 36.65 -30.59 -5.44
C ILE A 64 36.76 -30.07 -6.89
N VAL A 65 36.69 -28.75 -7.09
CA VAL A 65 36.82 -28.07 -8.38
C VAL A 65 38.21 -28.31 -8.97
N ASP A 66 39.26 -28.26 -8.13
CA ASP A 66 40.63 -28.60 -8.57
C ASP A 66 40.76 -30.06 -8.99
N ALA A 67 40.10 -30.96 -8.26
CA ALA A 67 40.09 -32.37 -8.62
C ALA A 67 39.36 -32.62 -9.95
N GLN A 68 38.25 -31.92 -10.19
CA GLN A 68 37.50 -31.97 -11.45
C GLN A 68 38.33 -31.42 -12.62
N CYS A 69 38.96 -30.26 -12.46
CA CYS A 69 39.86 -29.67 -13.47
C CYS A 69 41.01 -30.63 -13.83
N ALA A 70 41.60 -31.32 -12.85
CA ALA A 70 42.66 -32.30 -13.08
C ALA A 70 42.17 -33.50 -13.92
N ILE A 71 40.98 -34.03 -13.60
CA ILE A 71 40.39 -35.20 -14.24
C ILE A 71 39.97 -34.86 -15.67
N LEU A 72 39.27 -33.75 -15.87
CA LEU A 72 38.84 -33.23 -17.17
C LEU A 72 40.02 -33.05 -18.11
N THR A 73 41.05 -32.32 -17.67
CA THR A 73 42.24 -32.05 -18.49
C THR A 73 42.97 -33.34 -18.88
N ALA A 74 43.08 -34.30 -17.95
CA ALA A 74 43.74 -35.57 -18.21
C ALA A 74 42.96 -36.47 -19.18
N LEU A 75 41.63 -36.56 -19.01
CA LEU A 75 40.76 -37.38 -19.85
C LEU A 75 40.59 -36.79 -21.25
N TRP A 76 40.47 -35.47 -21.36
CA TRP A 76 40.35 -34.77 -22.64
C TRP A 76 41.62 -34.94 -23.49
N ALA A 77 42.81 -34.80 -22.87
CA ALA A 77 44.08 -35.06 -23.54
C ALA A 77 44.25 -36.53 -23.96
N LEU A 78 43.71 -37.48 -23.19
CA LEU A 78 43.71 -38.91 -23.52
C LEU A 78 42.70 -39.26 -24.63
N GLY A 79 41.61 -38.50 -24.76
CA GLY A 79 40.59 -38.62 -25.81
C GLY A 79 41.09 -38.20 -27.19
N GLY A 80 42.25 -37.52 -27.29
CA GLY A 80 42.86 -37.09 -28.55
C GLY A 80 42.27 -35.82 -29.14
N TYR A 81 41.48 -35.08 -28.36
CA TYR A 81 40.89 -33.80 -28.74
C TYR A 81 41.95 -32.68 -28.68
N VAL A 82 41.91 -31.75 -29.65
CA VAL A 82 42.87 -30.63 -29.79
C VAL A 82 42.24 -29.27 -29.48
N THR A 83 40.97 -29.25 -29.10
CA THR A 83 40.19 -28.07 -28.71
C THR A 83 40.07 -28.00 -27.19
N SER A 84 39.65 -26.85 -26.64
CA SER A 84 39.22 -26.77 -25.24
C SER A 84 37.95 -27.61 -25.01
N PRO A 85 37.73 -28.14 -23.79
CA PRO A 85 36.44 -28.69 -23.39
C PRO A 85 35.28 -27.68 -23.54
N PRO A 86 34.01 -28.14 -23.63
CA PRO A 86 32.80 -27.31 -23.62
C PRO A 86 32.78 -26.28 -22.48
N GLN A 87 32.18 -25.10 -22.71
CA GLN A 87 32.12 -24.02 -21.72
C GLN A 87 31.34 -24.42 -20.46
N CYS A 88 30.29 -25.25 -20.59
CA CYS A 88 29.53 -25.85 -19.47
C CYS A 88 30.41 -26.67 -18.49
N LEU A 89 31.66 -26.99 -18.85
CA LEU A 89 32.59 -27.81 -18.06
C LEU A 89 33.84 -27.04 -17.58
N ILE A 90 33.98 -25.76 -17.93
CA ILE A 90 35.12 -24.94 -17.52
C ILE A 90 34.63 -23.56 -17.12
N ASP A 91 34.59 -23.31 -15.81
CA ASP A 91 34.38 -22.00 -15.24
C ASP A 91 35.43 -21.72 -14.16
N PRO A 92 36.22 -20.62 -14.26
CA PRO A 92 37.17 -20.23 -13.22
C PRO A 92 36.54 -19.77 -11.90
N THR A 93 35.23 -19.48 -11.82
CA THR A 93 34.56 -19.01 -10.59
C THR A 93 34.01 -20.15 -9.72
N GLY A 94 33.95 -21.38 -10.22
CA GLY A 94 33.51 -22.57 -9.48
C GLY A 94 32.05 -22.99 -9.68
N SER A 95 31.23 -22.19 -10.37
CA SER A 95 29.82 -22.50 -10.68
C SER A 95 29.65 -23.72 -11.57
N ALA A 96 30.53 -23.93 -12.56
CA ALA A 96 30.49 -25.12 -13.43
C ALA A 96 31.02 -26.43 -12.81
N ALA A 97 31.28 -26.44 -11.50
CA ALA A 97 31.66 -27.66 -10.76
C ALA A 97 30.46 -28.51 -10.34
N ASP A 98 29.28 -27.90 -10.30
CA ASP A 98 27.99 -28.52 -10.04
C ASP A 98 27.31 -28.78 -11.38
N VAL A 99 27.52 -29.98 -11.92
CA VAL A 99 27.12 -30.35 -13.30
C VAL A 99 25.73 -30.97 -13.33
N ASN A 100 25.18 -31.33 -12.17
CA ASN A 100 23.78 -31.73 -12.04
C ASN A 100 22.88 -30.63 -11.45
N CYS A 101 23.44 -29.44 -11.17
CA CYS A 101 22.74 -28.24 -10.69
C CYS A 101 21.92 -28.49 -9.42
N ASP A 102 22.48 -29.27 -8.49
CA ASP A 102 21.85 -29.57 -7.19
C ASP A 102 22.23 -28.60 -6.07
N GLY A 103 22.96 -27.54 -6.42
CA GLY A 103 23.45 -26.49 -5.52
C GLY A 103 24.72 -26.88 -4.77
N GLN A 104 25.26 -28.10 -4.99
CA GLN A 104 26.45 -28.57 -4.26
C GLN A 104 27.46 -29.28 -5.18
N PRO A 105 28.64 -28.68 -5.44
CA PRO A 105 29.69 -29.36 -6.19
C PRO A 105 30.23 -30.55 -5.39
N ASN A 106 29.90 -31.77 -5.78
CA ASN A 106 30.16 -32.98 -5.03
C ASN A 106 30.68 -34.14 -5.91
N ILE A 107 30.74 -35.36 -5.36
CA ILE A 107 31.31 -36.52 -6.06
C ILE A 107 30.43 -37.02 -7.22
N VAL A 108 29.15 -36.69 -7.22
CA VAL A 108 28.19 -37.04 -8.28
C VAL A 108 28.53 -36.25 -9.54
N ASP A 109 28.86 -34.97 -9.41
CA ASP A 109 29.31 -34.09 -10.50
C ASP A 109 30.57 -34.61 -11.17
N VAL A 110 31.55 -35.04 -10.36
CA VAL A 110 32.79 -35.66 -10.86
C VAL A 110 32.48 -36.90 -11.69
N GLN A 111 31.48 -37.69 -11.31
CA GLN A 111 31.11 -38.90 -12.06
C GLN A 111 30.43 -38.56 -13.38
N LEU A 112 29.58 -37.55 -13.40
CA LEU A 112 28.88 -37.07 -14.59
C LEU A 112 29.88 -36.50 -15.61
N ILE A 113 30.81 -35.67 -15.14
CA ILE A 113 31.96 -35.16 -15.89
C ILE A 113 32.79 -36.29 -16.53
N ILE A 114 33.07 -37.36 -15.79
CA ILE A 114 33.83 -38.50 -16.33
C ILE A 114 33.03 -39.23 -17.41
N ALA A 115 31.71 -39.35 -17.26
CA ALA A 115 30.85 -39.99 -18.27
C ALA A 115 30.85 -39.19 -19.58
N VAL A 116 30.69 -37.86 -19.50
CA VAL A 116 30.75 -36.94 -20.65
C VAL A 116 32.13 -36.96 -21.30
N ALA A 117 33.22 -36.85 -20.52
CA ALA A 117 34.59 -36.88 -21.04
C ALA A 117 34.97 -38.21 -21.72
N LEU A 118 34.32 -39.32 -21.34
CA LEU A 118 34.47 -40.63 -21.97
C LEU A 118 33.49 -40.88 -23.13
N ASN A 119 32.74 -39.85 -23.54
CA ASN A 119 31.73 -39.89 -24.61
C ASN A 119 30.72 -41.04 -24.39
N GLN A 120 30.29 -41.23 -23.15
CA GLN A 120 29.16 -42.11 -22.84
C GLN A 120 27.87 -41.33 -23.09
N PRO A 121 26.85 -41.95 -23.72
CA PRO A 121 25.57 -41.30 -23.90
C PRO A 121 24.94 -41.04 -22.53
N LEU A 122 24.53 -39.80 -22.29
CA LEU A 122 23.71 -39.44 -21.13
C LEU A 122 22.27 -39.93 -21.34
N ASP A 123 21.50 -40.01 -20.25
CA ASP A 123 20.08 -40.35 -20.34
C ASP A 123 19.34 -39.23 -21.11
N PRO A 124 18.46 -39.54 -22.08
CA PRO A 124 17.66 -38.53 -22.77
C PRO A 124 16.77 -37.68 -21.85
N ALA A 125 16.52 -38.11 -20.62
CA ALA A 125 15.83 -37.30 -19.61
C ALA A 125 16.74 -36.24 -18.96
N ILE A 126 18.06 -36.33 -19.15
CA ILE A 126 19.07 -35.44 -18.58
C ILE A 126 19.69 -34.55 -19.67
N ASP A 127 19.86 -35.06 -20.89
CA ASP A 127 20.39 -34.35 -22.08
C ASP A 127 19.40 -34.56 -23.23
N GLY A 128 18.26 -33.88 -23.12
CA GLY A 128 17.12 -33.98 -24.03
C GLY A 128 17.41 -33.36 -25.40
N ASN A 129 18.27 -32.34 -25.45
CA ASN A 129 18.71 -31.72 -26.71
C ASN A 129 19.88 -32.48 -27.38
N GLY A 130 20.54 -33.41 -26.66
CA GLY A 130 21.59 -34.28 -27.17
C GLY A 130 22.93 -33.57 -27.41
N ASN A 131 23.16 -32.42 -26.78
CA ASN A 131 24.35 -31.59 -26.91
C ASN A 131 25.53 -32.09 -26.06
N GLY A 132 25.27 -33.02 -25.12
CA GLY A 132 26.28 -33.62 -24.25
C GLY A 132 26.51 -32.88 -22.91
N CYS A 133 25.71 -31.87 -22.58
CA CYS A 133 25.59 -31.25 -21.26
C CYS A 133 24.21 -31.60 -20.66
N PRO A 134 24.05 -31.64 -19.32
CA PRO A 134 22.74 -31.78 -18.70
C PRO A 134 21.86 -30.53 -18.89
N ASP A 135 20.63 -30.71 -19.39
CA ASP A 135 19.65 -29.64 -19.66
C ASP A 135 19.16 -28.96 -18.37
N VAL A 136 19.30 -29.61 -17.21
CA VAL A 136 18.96 -29.04 -15.89
C VAL A 136 19.83 -27.85 -15.49
N CYS A 137 20.87 -27.55 -16.26
CA CYS A 137 21.79 -26.43 -16.06
C CYS A 137 21.65 -25.34 -17.14
N GLU A 138 20.66 -25.45 -18.02
CA GLU A 138 20.26 -24.41 -18.97
C GLU A 138 18.93 -23.81 -18.48
N GLU A 139 18.97 -22.81 -17.58
CA GLU A 139 17.79 -22.02 -17.21
C GLU A 139 17.47 -20.98 -18.31
N PRO A 140 16.20 -20.65 -18.57
CA PRO A 140 15.83 -19.55 -19.45
C PRO A 140 16.10 -18.21 -18.74
N GLU A 141 16.76 -17.29 -19.43
CA GLU A 141 17.16 -15.98 -18.92
C GLU A 141 15.91 -15.13 -18.62
N CYS A 142 15.68 -14.85 -17.34
CA CYS A 142 14.72 -13.85 -16.89
C CYS A 142 15.20 -13.29 -15.53
N GLY A 143 15.21 -11.96 -15.40
CA GLY A 143 15.74 -11.16 -14.30
C GLY A 143 17.09 -10.46 -14.54
N ASP A 144 17.52 -10.22 -15.79
CA ASP A 144 18.82 -9.61 -16.14
C ASP A 144 18.78 -8.10 -16.44
N ALA A 145 17.59 -7.51 -16.35
CA ALA A 145 17.25 -6.11 -16.64
C ALA A 145 17.41 -5.66 -18.11
N ASN A 146 17.53 -6.57 -19.06
CA ASN A 146 17.42 -6.31 -20.50
C ASN A 146 16.30 -7.18 -21.10
N CYS A 147 15.53 -6.64 -22.04
CA CYS A 147 14.54 -7.42 -22.77
C CYS A 147 15.17 -7.91 -24.08
N ASP A 148 15.63 -9.16 -24.10
CA ASP A 148 16.31 -9.76 -25.25
C ASP A 148 15.33 -10.28 -26.32
N PRO A 149 15.77 -10.51 -27.59
CA PRO A 149 14.88 -10.86 -28.70
C PRO A 149 14.10 -12.18 -28.57
N ASP A 150 14.51 -13.04 -27.62
CA ASP A 150 13.84 -14.31 -27.31
C ASP A 150 12.98 -14.22 -26.02
N GLU A 151 12.89 -13.03 -25.42
CA GLU A 151 12.08 -12.71 -24.24
C GLU A 151 10.85 -11.89 -24.65
N THR A 152 9.73 -12.14 -23.98
CA THR A 152 8.45 -11.45 -24.20
C THR A 152 7.84 -11.13 -22.83
N CYS A 153 6.94 -10.16 -22.76
CA CYS A 153 6.18 -9.88 -21.53
C CYS A 153 5.42 -11.11 -20.95
N TYR A 154 5.19 -12.17 -21.74
CA TYR A 154 4.56 -13.43 -21.28
C TYR A 154 5.57 -14.49 -20.83
N THR A 155 6.83 -14.36 -21.23
CA THR A 155 7.91 -15.31 -20.89
C THR A 155 8.88 -14.74 -19.87
N CYS A 156 8.98 -13.41 -19.74
CA CYS A 156 9.77 -12.72 -18.74
C CYS A 156 9.22 -11.31 -18.43
N GLU A 157 8.23 -11.23 -17.55
CA GLU A 157 7.62 -9.97 -17.07
C GLU A 157 8.61 -9.10 -16.26
N ALA A 158 9.62 -9.74 -15.63
CA ALA A 158 10.57 -9.07 -14.75
C ALA A 158 11.48 -8.06 -15.47
N ASP A 159 11.85 -8.31 -16.74
CA ASP A 159 12.76 -7.45 -17.51
C ASP A 159 12.08 -6.68 -18.64
N CYS A 160 11.11 -7.30 -19.32
CA CYS A 160 10.37 -6.67 -20.42
C CYS A 160 9.16 -5.83 -19.96
N GLY A 161 8.83 -5.87 -18.66
CA GLY A 161 7.60 -5.31 -18.11
C GLY A 161 6.36 -6.13 -18.45
N GLY A 162 5.24 -5.83 -17.79
CA GLY A 162 3.94 -6.42 -18.11
C GLY A 162 3.41 -5.90 -19.45
N CYS A 163 2.65 -6.73 -20.16
CA CYS A 163 1.88 -6.31 -21.34
C CYS A 163 0.63 -5.53 -20.92
N GLU A 164 0.85 -4.43 -20.20
CA GLU A 164 -0.20 -3.57 -19.70
C GLU A 164 -0.45 -2.43 -20.70
N GLY A 165 -1.73 -2.27 -21.08
CA GLY A 165 -2.19 -1.25 -21.99
C GLY A 165 -2.87 -1.79 -23.25
N SER A 166 -3.87 -1.05 -23.74
CA SER A 166 -4.66 -1.39 -24.93
C SER A 166 -3.79 -1.51 -26.17
N CYS A 167 -4.02 -2.52 -27.01
CA CYS A 167 -3.39 -2.62 -28.33
C CYS A 167 -3.80 -1.49 -29.29
N CYS A 168 -4.85 -0.74 -28.95
CA CYS A 168 -5.44 0.29 -29.80
C CYS A 168 -5.01 1.71 -29.47
N GLU A 169 -4.15 1.89 -28.47
CA GLU A 169 -3.63 3.19 -28.05
C GLU A 169 -2.13 3.08 -27.78
N ALA A 170 -1.43 4.21 -27.83
CA ALA A 170 -0.05 4.28 -27.36
C ALA A 170 -0.04 4.16 -25.83
N ASN A 171 0.49 3.06 -25.31
CA ASN A 171 0.53 2.80 -23.87
C ASN A 171 1.93 3.05 -23.27
N GLY A 172 2.95 3.24 -24.11
CA GLY A 172 4.32 3.50 -23.66
C GLY A 172 5.04 2.28 -23.07
N THR A 173 4.42 1.10 -23.09
CA THR A 173 4.99 -0.18 -22.64
C THR A 173 5.50 -1.00 -23.83
N ILE A 174 6.13 -2.14 -23.58
CA ILE A 174 6.58 -3.06 -24.63
C ILE A 174 5.47 -4.09 -24.87
N GLY A 175 4.86 -4.08 -26.06
CA GLY A 175 3.70 -4.93 -26.35
C GLY A 175 2.36 -4.34 -25.91
N CYS A 176 1.32 -5.16 -25.90
CA CYS A 176 -0.02 -4.76 -25.49
C CYS A 176 -0.80 -5.94 -24.89
N ASN A 177 -1.96 -5.66 -24.32
CA ASN A 177 -2.75 -6.64 -23.56
C ASN A 177 -3.35 -7.81 -24.37
N ASP A 178 -3.35 -7.77 -25.71
CA ASP A 178 -3.82 -8.88 -26.57
C ASP A 178 -2.65 -9.55 -27.31
N SER A 179 -2.26 -10.73 -26.82
CA SER A 179 -1.20 -11.57 -27.41
C SER A 179 -1.38 -11.90 -28.89
N GLY A 180 -2.61 -11.97 -29.40
CA GLY A 180 -2.92 -12.26 -30.80
C GLY A 180 -2.69 -11.05 -31.70
N VAL A 181 -3.14 -9.88 -31.26
CA VAL A 181 -2.92 -8.61 -31.96
C VAL A 181 -1.45 -8.23 -31.92
N GLN A 182 -0.83 -8.31 -30.74
CA GLN A 182 0.58 -8.05 -30.53
C GLN A 182 1.43 -8.95 -31.44
N SER A 183 1.31 -10.27 -31.36
CA SER A 183 2.17 -11.18 -32.15
C SER A 183 2.09 -10.93 -33.66
N CYS A 184 0.92 -10.54 -34.17
CA CYS A 184 0.74 -10.18 -35.57
C CYS A 184 1.41 -8.84 -35.93
N VAL A 185 1.29 -7.82 -35.08
CA VAL A 185 1.96 -6.52 -35.28
C VAL A 185 3.48 -6.69 -35.13
N CYS A 186 3.97 -7.42 -34.12
CA CYS A 186 5.38 -7.72 -33.91
C CYS A 186 6.01 -8.42 -35.13
N GLU A 187 5.30 -9.32 -35.81
CA GLU A 187 5.81 -10.02 -37.00
C GLU A 187 6.11 -9.04 -38.15
N SER A 188 5.37 -7.93 -38.21
CA SER A 188 5.58 -6.89 -39.21
C SER A 188 6.51 -5.77 -38.73
N ASP A 189 6.42 -5.38 -37.46
CA ASP A 189 7.17 -4.30 -36.86
C ASP A 189 7.69 -4.70 -35.46
N PRO A 190 8.93 -5.23 -35.40
CA PRO A 190 9.55 -5.66 -34.14
C PRO A 190 9.71 -4.52 -33.12
N TYR A 191 9.73 -3.25 -33.57
CA TYR A 191 9.88 -2.10 -32.67
C TYR A 191 8.76 -2.03 -31.62
N CYS A 192 7.55 -2.44 -31.98
CA CYS A 192 6.38 -2.46 -31.09
C CYS A 192 6.51 -3.43 -29.92
N CYS A 193 7.42 -4.40 -30.02
CA CYS A 193 7.58 -5.49 -29.07
C CYS A 193 9.00 -5.59 -28.52
N GLU A 194 9.92 -4.74 -28.99
CA GLU A 194 11.31 -4.63 -28.53
C GLU A 194 11.60 -3.26 -27.88
N VAL A 195 10.82 -2.22 -28.18
CA VAL A 195 11.14 -0.84 -27.76
C VAL A 195 9.98 -0.16 -27.07
N VAL A 196 8.85 0.03 -27.76
CA VAL A 196 7.66 0.68 -27.20
C VAL A 196 6.46 0.50 -28.12
N TRP A 197 5.29 0.34 -27.54
CA TRP A 197 4.00 0.36 -28.20
C TRP A 197 3.49 1.81 -28.26
N ASP A 198 3.74 2.45 -29.41
CA ASP A 198 3.39 3.85 -29.69
C ASP A 198 2.20 4.00 -30.67
N ASP A 199 1.88 5.23 -31.07
CA ASP A 199 0.77 5.53 -31.99
C ASP A 199 0.90 4.83 -33.35
N VAL A 200 2.14 4.50 -33.74
CA VAL A 200 2.41 3.77 -34.98
C VAL A 200 2.04 2.31 -34.80
N CYS A 201 2.38 1.71 -33.66
CA CYS A 201 1.99 0.34 -33.29
C CYS A 201 0.47 0.17 -33.24
N ALA A 202 -0.24 1.09 -32.59
CA ALA A 202 -1.70 1.09 -32.52
C ALA A 202 -2.36 1.24 -33.92
N GLN A 203 -1.84 2.11 -34.78
CA GLN A 203 -2.35 2.27 -36.16
C GLN A 203 -2.09 1.04 -37.05
N GLN A 204 -1.00 0.32 -36.78
CA GLN A 204 -0.64 -0.87 -37.54
C GLN A 204 -1.61 -2.03 -37.29
N VAL A 205 -2.30 -2.09 -36.15
CA VAL A 205 -3.33 -3.09 -35.86
C VAL A 205 -4.39 -3.15 -36.97
N ASN A 206 -4.96 -1.99 -37.33
CA ASN A 206 -5.93 -1.86 -38.42
C ASN A 206 -5.30 -2.04 -39.80
N THR A 207 -4.11 -1.47 -40.00
CA THR A 207 -3.46 -1.41 -41.31
C THR A 207 -2.98 -2.78 -41.78
N LEU A 208 -2.48 -3.60 -40.86
CA LEU A 208 -2.03 -4.97 -41.11
C LEU A 208 -3.17 -5.98 -41.02
N GLY A 209 -4.34 -5.57 -40.51
CA GLY A 209 -5.47 -6.46 -40.25
C GLY A 209 -5.18 -7.47 -39.14
N CYS A 210 -4.30 -7.10 -38.20
CA CYS A 210 -3.92 -7.90 -37.04
C CYS A 210 -4.99 -7.88 -35.95
N GLY A 211 -5.81 -6.83 -35.94
CA GLY A 211 -6.98 -6.65 -35.10
C GLY A 211 -7.84 -5.54 -35.67
N VAL A 212 -8.86 -5.11 -34.93
CA VAL A 212 -9.65 -3.94 -35.30
C VAL A 212 -9.68 -2.97 -34.13
N CYS A 213 -8.91 -1.90 -34.27
CA CYS A 213 -8.91 -0.76 -33.38
C CYS A 213 -9.87 0.28 -33.94
N ILE A 214 -11.17 -0.01 -33.85
CA ILE A 214 -12.16 1.05 -34.00
C ILE A 214 -12.35 1.59 -32.60
N LEU A 215 -11.74 2.75 -32.32
CA LEU A 215 -12.07 3.47 -31.10
C LEU A 215 -13.60 3.69 -31.10
N PRO A 216 -14.26 3.44 -29.97
CA PRO A 216 -15.64 3.87 -29.80
C PRO A 216 -15.70 5.35 -30.18
N GLY A 217 -16.59 5.69 -31.10
CA GLY A 217 -16.76 7.08 -31.53
C GLY A 217 -17.60 7.85 -30.52
N ASP A 218 -17.79 9.14 -30.79
CA ASP A 218 -18.79 9.97 -30.14
C ASP A 218 -20.15 9.26 -30.13
N CYS A 219 -20.75 9.13 -28.95
CA CYS A 219 -22.03 8.47 -28.74
C CYS A 219 -23.19 9.12 -29.51
N CYS A 220 -23.03 10.38 -29.90
CA CYS A 220 -24.01 11.17 -30.61
C CYS A 220 -23.81 11.15 -32.13
N GLU A 221 -22.80 10.43 -32.63
CA GLU A 221 -22.52 10.28 -34.05
C GLU A 221 -22.44 8.80 -34.46
N PRO A 222 -22.88 8.41 -35.66
CA PRO A 222 -22.78 7.03 -36.10
C PRO A 222 -21.32 6.59 -36.27
N GLY A 223 -20.92 5.56 -35.51
CA GLY A 223 -19.64 4.88 -35.56
C GLY A 223 -19.67 3.56 -36.35
N LEU A 224 -18.49 3.09 -36.76
CA LEU A 224 -18.31 1.74 -37.29
C LEU A 224 -17.92 0.72 -36.19
N ALA A 225 -17.59 1.21 -34.99
CA ALA A 225 -17.29 0.42 -33.80
C ALA A 225 -18.60 -0.05 -33.16
N ALA A 226 -18.56 -1.16 -32.42
CA ALA A 226 -19.59 -1.46 -31.45
C ALA A 226 -19.31 -0.65 -30.17
N GLY A 227 -20.34 -0.05 -29.58
CA GLY A 227 -20.20 0.86 -28.45
C GLY A 227 -19.73 2.27 -28.84
N CYS A 228 -19.66 3.15 -27.84
CA CYS A 228 -19.26 4.56 -27.98
C CYS A 228 -18.37 4.98 -26.79
N GLU A 229 -17.81 6.20 -26.83
CA GLU A 229 -16.74 6.62 -25.90
C GLU A 229 -17.22 6.97 -24.47
N ASP A 230 -18.53 7.16 -24.28
CA ASP A 230 -19.15 7.43 -22.97
C ASP A 230 -19.77 6.13 -22.40
N THR A 231 -19.18 5.61 -21.32
CA THR A 231 -19.60 4.36 -20.68
C THR A 231 -21.04 4.42 -20.15
N PRO A 232 -21.45 5.43 -19.34
CA PRO A 232 -22.86 5.62 -18.97
C PRO A 232 -23.83 5.63 -20.16
N CYS A 233 -23.49 6.35 -21.22
CA CYS A 233 -24.31 6.40 -22.43
C CYS A 233 -24.41 5.03 -23.11
N GLN A 234 -23.26 4.40 -23.31
CA GLN A 234 -23.15 3.09 -23.92
C GLN A 234 -23.99 2.08 -23.13
N GLU A 235 -23.84 1.99 -21.82
CA GLU A 235 -24.56 1.04 -20.97
C GLU A 235 -26.08 1.21 -21.09
N CYS A 236 -26.59 2.44 -21.09
CA CYS A 236 -28.01 2.69 -21.32
C CYS A 236 -28.46 2.22 -22.71
N VAL A 237 -27.72 2.58 -23.77
CA VAL A 237 -28.08 2.22 -25.15
C VAL A 237 -27.98 0.70 -25.35
N CYS A 238 -27.00 0.02 -24.76
CA CYS A 238 -26.85 -1.44 -24.79
C CYS A 238 -28.05 -2.17 -24.17
N VAL A 239 -28.66 -1.60 -23.12
CA VAL A 239 -29.85 -2.18 -22.47
C VAL A 239 -31.07 -2.05 -23.37
N VAL A 240 -31.16 -0.98 -24.16
CA VAL A 240 -32.27 -0.74 -25.08
C VAL A 240 -32.13 -1.55 -26.37
N ASP A 241 -30.92 -1.59 -26.96
CA ASP A 241 -30.58 -2.38 -28.14
C ASP A 241 -29.16 -2.94 -28.04
N ASP A 242 -29.05 -4.24 -27.77
CA ASP A 242 -27.78 -4.96 -27.60
C ASP A 242 -26.93 -4.98 -28.89
N VAL A 243 -27.55 -4.77 -30.06
CA VAL A 243 -26.85 -4.69 -31.35
C VAL A 243 -25.90 -3.49 -31.39
N CYS A 244 -26.21 -2.40 -30.68
CA CYS A 244 -25.36 -1.22 -30.59
C CYS A 244 -24.01 -1.51 -29.95
N CYS A 245 -23.95 -2.51 -29.07
CA CYS A 245 -22.75 -2.87 -28.29
C CYS A 245 -22.09 -4.18 -28.77
N LEU A 246 -22.73 -4.90 -29.69
CA LEU A 246 -22.22 -6.16 -30.23
C LEU A 246 -21.87 -6.10 -31.72
N VAL A 247 -22.41 -5.13 -32.46
CA VAL A 247 -22.27 -5.07 -33.93
C VAL A 247 -21.73 -3.75 -34.42
N ALA A 248 -22.44 -2.65 -34.18
CA ALA A 248 -22.04 -1.31 -34.58
C ALA A 248 -22.92 -0.24 -33.94
N TRP A 249 -22.31 0.91 -33.64
CA TRP A 249 -22.96 2.13 -33.18
C TRP A 249 -23.52 2.93 -34.37
N ASP A 250 -24.59 2.46 -34.99
CA ASP A 250 -25.16 3.12 -36.18
C ASP A 250 -26.19 4.23 -35.85
N SER A 251 -26.85 4.80 -36.86
CA SER A 251 -27.84 5.88 -36.66
C SER A 251 -28.99 5.50 -35.74
N THR A 252 -29.31 4.21 -35.61
CA THR A 252 -30.36 3.75 -34.68
C THR A 252 -29.88 3.79 -33.23
N CYS A 253 -28.59 3.54 -32.99
CA CYS A 253 -27.96 3.70 -31.67
C CYS A 253 -27.91 5.16 -31.24
N VAL A 254 -27.59 6.05 -32.19
CA VAL A 254 -27.66 7.51 -31.98
C VAL A 254 -29.10 7.97 -31.70
N ASP A 255 -30.09 7.43 -32.41
CA ASP A 255 -31.50 7.75 -32.13
C ASP A 255 -31.90 7.30 -30.71
N VAL A 256 -31.44 6.12 -30.26
CA VAL A 256 -31.69 5.62 -28.89
C VAL A 256 -30.96 6.48 -27.85
N ALA A 257 -29.70 6.84 -28.12
CA ALA A 257 -28.89 7.74 -27.30
C ALA A 257 -29.58 9.10 -27.14
N ALA A 258 -30.15 9.65 -28.21
CA ALA A 258 -30.80 10.96 -28.22
C ALA A 258 -32.25 10.95 -27.69
N THR A 259 -32.94 9.81 -27.66
CA THR A 259 -34.39 9.80 -27.31
C THR A 259 -34.73 9.03 -26.04
N THR A 260 -34.10 7.87 -25.83
CA THR A 260 -34.41 6.99 -24.70
C THR A 260 -33.36 7.13 -23.60
N CYS A 261 -32.09 7.27 -24.00
CA CYS A 261 -30.94 7.33 -23.10
C CYS A 261 -30.36 8.73 -22.96
N ASN A 262 -31.14 9.77 -23.31
CA ASN A 262 -30.65 11.14 -23.39
C ASN A 262 -30.04 11.64 -22.07
N ASP A 263 -30.61 11.26 -20.92
CA ASP A 263 -30.11 11.69 -19.61
C ASP A 263 -28.73 11.08 -19.28
N ALA A 264 -28.39 9.94 -19.90
CA ALA A 264 -27.07 9.30 -19.78
C ALA A 264 -26.13 9.71 -20.92
N CYS A 265 -26.66 10.12 -22.08
CA CYS A 265 -25.90 10.33 -23.31
C CYS A 265 -25.69 11.79 -23.72
N GLY A 266 -26.55 12.71 -23.31
CA GLY A 266 -26.53 14.09 -23.76
C GLY A 266 -26.69 14.29 -25.27
N CYS A 267 -27.20 13.28 -26.00
CA CYS A 267 -27.21 13.28 -27.47
C CYS A 267 -28.44 13.93 -28.12
N ALA A 268 -29.47 14.30 -27.35
CA ALA A 268 -30.41 15.32 -27.79
C ALA A 268 -29.73 16.69 -27.60
N PRO A 269 -29.94 17.64 -28.52
CA PRO A 269 -29.46 19.01 -28.31
C PRO A 269 -30.34 19.64 -27.23
N THR A 270 -30.19 19.28 -25.95
CA THR A 270 -31.03 19.71 -24.81
C THR A 270 -31.06 21.22 -24.58
N CYS A 271 -30.33 21.94 -25.43
CA CYS A 271 -30.01 23.33 -25.38
C CYS A 271 -30.12 23.86 -26.82
N CYS A 272 -31.05 24.78 -27.07
CA CYS A 272 -31.34 25.31 -28.41
C CYS A 272 -30.23 26.23 -28.98
N ASP A 273 -28.98 25.95 -28.62
CA ASP A 273 -27.76 26.72 -28.85
C ASP A 273 -26.87 26.09 -29.92
N THR A 274 -27.32 24.96 -30.50
CA THR A 274 -26.71 24.38 -31.70
C THR A 274 -27.61 24.56 -32.91
N ALA A 275 -27.03 25.04 -34.02
CA ALA A 275 -27.75 25.22 -35.27
C ALA A 275 -28.06 23.86 -35.93
N SER A 276 -29.27 23.71 -36.47
CA SER A 276 -29.71 22.55 -37.24
C SER A 276 -30.41 22.96 -38.55
N ASP A 277 -30.37 22.06 -39.54
CA ASP A 277 -31.06 22.24 -40.82
C ASP A 277 -32.58 21.96 -40.72
N GLU A 278 -33.07 21.50 -39.56
CA GLU A 278 -34.48 21.21 -39.31
C GLU A 278 -35.17 22.34 -38.51
N PRO A 279 -36.48 22.59 -38.69
CA PRO A 279 -37.21 23.62 -37.94
C PRO A 279 -37.47 23.21 -36.48
N GLY A 280 -37.38 24.19 -35.59
CA GLY A 280 -37.66 24.06 -34.15
C GLY A 280 -36.44 23.58 -33.35
N CYS A 281 -36.56 23.65 -32.03
CA CYS A 281 -35.61 23.02 -31.11
C CYS A 281 -36.38 22.16 -30.10
N ASN A 282 -35.68 21.39 -29.27
CA ASN A 282 -36.30 20.41 -28.38
C ASN A 282 -36.76 20.98 -27.02
N ASP A 283 -36.41 22.23 -26.68
CA ASP A 283 -37.01 22.95 -25.56
C ASP A 283 -38.25 23.72 -26.05
N PRO A 284 -39.48 23.30 -25.66
CA PRO A 284 -40.71 23.91 -26.13
C PRO A 284 -40.94 25.34 -25.60
N ALA A 285 -40.31 25.74 -24.48
CA ALA A 285 -40.35 27.11 -23.97
C ALA A 285 -39.40 28.00 -24.78
N CYS A 286 -38.19 27.51 -25.04
CA CYS A 286 -37.23 28.21 -25.89
C CYS A 286 -37.71 28.31 -27.34
N GLU A 287 -38.18 27.20 -27.91
CA GLU A 287 -38.76 27.14 -29.25
C GLU A 287 -39.90 28.16 -29.33
N SER A 288 -40.85 28.16 -28.40
CA SER A 288 -41.95 29.12 -28.42
C SER A 288 -41.49 30.59 -28.33
N CYS A 289 -40.47 30.90 -27.53
CA CYS A 289 -39.93 32.26 -27.41
C CYS A 289 -39.28 32.71 -28.72
N VAL A 290 -38.41 31.88 -29.31
CA VAL A 290 -37.71 32.20 -30.57
C VAL A 290 -38.69 32.19 -31.75
N CYS A 291 -39.68 31.29 -31.80
CA CYS A 291 -40.76 31.29 -32.81
C CYS A 291 -41.54 32.61 -32.82
N ASP A 292 -41.78 33.19 -31.64
CA ASP A 292 -42.52 34.44 -31.50
C ASP A 292 -41.70 35.65 -32.00
N ILE A 293 -40.36 35.55 -31.99
CA ILE A 293 -39.44 36.57 -32.49
C ILE A 293 -39.20 36.41 -34.00
N ASP A 294 -38.85 35.20 -34.45
CA ASP A 294 -38.66 34.86 -35.85
C ASP A 294 -39.27 33.49 -36.18
N SER A 295 -40.38 33.52 -36.95
CA SER A 295 -41.07 32.30 -37.36
C SER A 295 -40.23 31.42 -38.30
N PHE A 296 -39.16 31.95 -38.89
CA PHE A 296 -38.21 31.16 -39.69
C PHE A 296 -37.62 29.99 -38.88
N CYS A 297 -37.34 30.21 -37.59
CA CYS A 297 -36.75 29.21 -36.70
C CYS A 297 -37.65 27.98 -36.51
N CYS A 298 -38.96 28.12 -36.70
CA CYS A 298 -39.94 27.06 -36.47
C CYS A 298 -40.65 26.59 -37.75
N ASP A 299 -40.52 27.36 -38.83
CA ASP A 299 -41.12 27.04 -40.13
C ASP A 299 -40.10 26.48 -41.14
N ILE A 300 -38.80 26.82 -41.01
CA ILE A 300 -37.80 26.54 -42.03
C ILE A 300 -36.56 25.82 -41.50
N ALA A 301 -35.83 26.39 -40.54
CA ALA A 301 -34.62 25.80 -39.96
C ALA A 301 -34.19 26.54 -38.69
N TRP A 302 -33.60 25.82 -37.74
CA TRP A 302 -32.99 26.37 -36.52
C TRP A 302 -31.52 26.76 -36.77
N ASP A 303 -31.24 27.86 -37.47
CA ASP A 303 -29.86 28.23 -37.87
C ASP A 303 -29.07 29.04 -36.81
N ASP A 304 -27.84 29.47 -37.12
CA ASP A 304 -26.99 30.28 -36.23
C ASP A 304 -27.67 31.58 -35.74
N ILE A 305 -28.66 32.09 -36.47
CA ILE A 305 -29.43 33.26 -36.06
C ILE A 305 -30.46 32.86 -35.01
N CYS A 306 -31.09 31.69 -35.14
CA CYS A 306 -32.00 31.13 -34.12
C CYS A 306 -31.27 30.87 -32.80
N VAL A 307 -30.05 30.32 -32.87
CA VAL A 307 -29.14 30.17 -31.73
C VAL A 307 -28.80 31.52 -31.10
N ALA A 308 -28.45 32.52 -31.90
CA ALA A 308 -28.14 33.85 -31.38
C ALA A 308 -29.37 34.55 -30.75
N LEU A 309 -30.58 34.33 -31.29
CA LEU A 309 -31.83 34.83 -30.74
C LEU A 309 -32.19 34.14 -29.42
N ALA A 310 -32.01 32.82 -29.35
CA ALA A 310 -32.17 32.04 -28.12
C ALA A 310 -31.28 32.61 -27.00
N ASN A 311 -30.00 32.83 -27.30
CA ASN A 311 -29.00 33.26 -26.31
C ASN A 311 -29.10 34.73 -25.88
N LEU A 312 -29.48 35.64 -26.78
CA LEU A 312 -29.44 37.08 -26.51
C LEU A 312 -30.80 37.68 -26.11
N GLU A 313 -31.88 37.15 -26.67
CA GLU A 313 -33.21 37.77 -26.59
C GLU A 313 -34.23 36.89 -25.84
N CYS A 314 -33.94 35.60 -25.62
CA CYS A 314 -34.74 34.65 -24.83
C CYS A 314 -33.99 34.01 -23.62
N PRO A 315 -33.11 34.71 -22.88
CA PRO A 315 -32.21 34.09 -21.89
C PRO A 315 -32.91 33.46 -20.68
N GLY A 316 -34.18 33.79 -20.40
CA GLY A 316 -34.93 33.25 -19.27
C GLY A 316 -35.78 32.00 -19.58
N GLU A 317 -35.96 31.67 -20.87
CA GLU A 317 -36.80 30.54 -21.33
C GLU A 317 -35.98 29.53 -22.15
N CYS A 318 -34.74 29.86 -22.51
CA CYS A 318 -33.79 29.05 -23.28
C CYS A 318 -32.57 28.62 -22.44
N GLY A 319 -32.71 28.57 -21.12
CA GLY A 319 -31.59 28.38 -20.20
C GLY A 319 -31.07 26.96 -20.17
N CYS A 320 -30.00 26.71 -20.93
CA CYS A 320 -29.14 25.54 -20.76
C CYS A 320 -27.88 25.78 -19.93
N GLU A 321 -27.67 27.00 -19.48
CA GLU A 321 -27.02 27.13 -18.20
C GLU A 321 -28.08 26.80 -17.15
N VAL A 322 -27.96 25.62 -16.56
CA VAL A 322 -27.96 25.65 -15.10
C VAL A 322 -26.89 26.69 -14.79
N VAL A 323 -27.29 27.89 -14.41
CA VAL A 323 -26.42 28.78 -13.66
C VAL A 323 -26.20 28.01 -12.37
N LEU A 324 -25.29 27.04 -12.43
CA LEU A 324 -24.76 26.43 -11.23
C LEU A 324 -24.16 27.62 -10.51
N PRO A 325 -24.58 27.87 -9.27
CA PRO A 325 -23.95 28.86 -8.46
C PRO A 325 -22.43 28.57 -8.52
N GLY A 326 -21.63 29.54 -8.98
CA GLY A 326 -20.19 29.37 -9.12
C GLY A 326 -19.52 29.25 -7.76
N ASP A 327 -18.20 29.08 -7.74
CA ASP A 327 -17.43 29.23 -6.50
C ASP A 327 -17.77 30.57 -5.84
N CYS A 328 -18.08 30.55 -4.55
CA CYS A 328 -18.42 31.75 -3.78
C CYS A 328 -17.28 32.75 -3.69
N CYS A 329 -16.05 32.29 -3.90
CA CYS A 329 -14.86 33.11 -3.85
C CYS A 329 -14.48 33.68 -5.23
N GLU A 330 -15.27 33.42 -6.26
CA GLU A 330 -15.03 33.92 -7.62
C GLU A 330 -16.26 34.67 -8.16
N VAL A 331 -16.00 35.63 -9.05
CA VAL A 331 -17.09 36.35 -9.71
C VAL A 331 -17.78 35.38 -10.65
N ASN A 332 -19.11 35.26 -10.58
CA ASN A 332 -19.82 34.35 -11.47
C ASN A 332 -19.68 34.86 -12.93
N PRO A 333 -18.97 34.14 -13.81
CA PRO A 333 -18.65 34.63 -15.16
C PRO A 333 -19.91 34.80 -16.03
N SER A 334 -20.97 34.05 -15.73
CA SER A 334 -22.27 34.15 -16.41
C SER A 334 -23.17 35.23 -15.82
N GLY A 335 -22.77 35.86 -14.70
CA GLY A 335 -23.48 36.95 -14.05
C GLY A 335 -24.78 36.53 -13.36
N GLY A 336 -25.00 35.24 -13.15
CA GLY A 336 -26.15 34.73 -12.42
C GLY A 336 -26.05 34.98 -10.90
N PRO A 337 -27.19 35.04 -10.19
CA PRO A 337 -27.23 35.22 -8.74
C PRO A 337 -26.84 33.93 -7.99
N GLY A 338 -26.31 34.09 -6.77
CA GLY A 338 -25.96 32.99 -5.87
C GLY A 338 -24.60 32.35 -6.14
N CYS A 339 -24.13 31.55 -5.18
CA CYS A 339 -22.89 30.77 -5.24
C CYS A 339 -23.05 29.37 -4.62
N LEU A 340 -22.08 28.46 -4.85
CA LEU A 340 -22.23 27.02 -4.63
C LEU A 340 -22.38 26.64 -3.16
N ASP A 341 -21.74 27.39 -2.26
CA ASP A 341 -21.82 27.19 -0.82
C ASP A 341 -23.06 27.93 -0.27
N GLU A 342 -24.03 27.16 0.21
CA GLU A 342 -25.30 27.68 0.73
C GLU A 342 -25.10 28.56 1.98
N VAL A 343 -24.12 28.25 2.83
CA VAL A 343 -23.80 29.05 4.03
C VAL A 343 -23.21 30.39 3.60
N CYS A 344 -22.26 30.34 2.66
CA CYS A 344 -21.64 31.54 2.12
C CYS A 344 -22.63 32.43 1.36
N GLN A 345 -23.44 31.80 0.52
CA GLN A 345 -24.51 32.46 -0.20
C GLN A 345 -25.46 33.15 0.80
N THR A 346 -25.92 32.44 1.82
CA THR A 346 -26.87 32.99 2.81
C THR A 346 -26.29 34.20 3.54
N CYS A 347 -25.04 34.14 3.99
CA CYS A 347 -24.38 35.28 4.62
C CYS A 347 -24.28 36.48 3.66
N ALA A 348 -23.85 36.26 2.42
CA ALA A 348 -23.76 37.33 1.42
C ALA A 348 -25.15 37.89 1.06
N CYS A 349 -26.18 37.05 0.94
CA CYS A 349 -27.57 37.47 0.71
C CYS A 349 -28.10 38.36 1.85
N ASP A 350 -27.76 38.02 3.09
CA ASP A 350 -28.23 38.73 4.28
C ASP A 350 -27.61 40.13 4.39
N ILE A 351 -26.38 40.29 3.88
CA ILE A 351 -25.70 41.59 3.83
C ILE A 351 -26.14 42.40 2.60
N ASP A 352 -26.13 41.80 1.41
CA ASP A 352 -26.63 42.40 0.18
C ASP A 352 -27.52 41.42 -0.61
N PRO A 353 -28.86 41.62 -0.59
CA PRO A 353 -29.80 40.79 -1.35
C PRO A 353 -29.54 40.76 -2.85
N PHE A 354 -28.79 41.73 -3.40
CA PHE A 354 -28.42 41.77 -4.81
C PHE A 354 -27.59 40.56 -5.25
N CYS A 355 -26.80 39.97 -4.33
CA CYS A 355 -26.00 38.78 -4.58
C CYS A 355 -26.84 37.55 -4.92
N CYS A 356 -28.08 37.51 -4.45
CA CYS A 356 -28.98 36.35 -4.59
C CYS A 356 -30.22 36.65 -5.44
N GLU A 357 -30.49 37.93 -5.72
CA GLU A 357 -31.60 38.36 -6.55
C GLU A 357 -31.19 38.83 -7.95
N VAL A 358 -29.92 39.24 -8.13
CA VAL A 358 -29.50 39.89 -9.40
C VAL A 358 -28.22 39.28 -9.97
N SER A 359 -27.12 39.25 -9.23
CA SER A 359 -25.87 38.68 -9.73
C SER A 359 -24.84 38.46 -8.63
N TRP A 360 -24.10 37.36 -8.70
CA TRP A 360 -22.89 37.14 -7.91
C TRP A 360 -21.69 37.86 -8.53
N ASP A 361 -21.56 39.16 -8.24
CA ASP A 361 -20.54 40.05 -8.82
C ASP A 361 -19.32 40.25 -7.90
N ALA A 362 -18.35 41.08 -8.30
CA ALA A 362 -17.14 41.35 -7.52
C ALA A 362 -17.41 41.91 -6.11
N ASN A 363 -18.53 42.60 -5.90
CA ASN A 363 -18.88 43.06 -4.54
C ASN A 363 -19.40 41.89 -3.69
N CYS A 364 -20.07 40.90 -4.30
CA CYS A 364 -20.51 39.68 -3.61
C CYS A 364 -19.33 38.80 -3.19
N VAL A 365 -18.29 38.74 -4.02
CA VAL A 365 -17.02 38.09 -3.67
C VAL A 365 -16.31 38.85 -2.55
N GLU A 366 -16.20 40.19 -2.63
CA GLU A 366 -15.60 41.00 -1.56
C GLU A 366 -16.36 40.85 -0.22
N LEU A 367 -17.69 40.77 -0.27
CA LEU A 367 -18.55 40.48 0.88
C LEU A 367 -18.29 39.07 1.44
N ALA A 368 -18.21 38.06 0.57
CA ALA A 368 -17.89 36.69 0.93
C ALA A 368 -16.51 36.58 1.62
N GLU A 369 -15.51 37.28 1.11
CA GLU A 369 -14.13 37.27 1.60
C GLU A 369 -13.91 38.07 2.89
N THR A 370 -14.62 39.19 3.08
CA THR A 370 -14.31 40.13 4.18
C THR A 370 -15.30 40.07 5.32
N ASP A 371 -16.59 39.94 5.02
CA ASP A 371 -17.66 40.01 6.01
C ASP A 371 -18.23 38.62 6.35
N CYS A 372 -18.12 37.64 5.44
CA CYS A 372 -18.58 36.25 5.62
C CYS A 372 -17.44 35.22 5.81
N GLN A 373 -16.21 35.70 5.97
CA GLN A 373 -14.95 34.93 5.96
C GLN A 373 -14.89 33.72 6.92
N ALA A 374 -15.62 33.78 8.05
CA ALA A 374 -15.63 32.71 9.04
C ALA A 374 -16.44 31.47 8.59
N GLU A 375 -17.35 31.65 7.63
CA GLU A 375 -18.32 30.64 7.20
C GLU A 375 -18.11 30.21 5.74
N CYS A 376 -17.59 31.11 4.89
CA CYS A 376 -17.47 30.88 3.45
C CYS A 376 -16.27 30.02 2.99
N GLY A 377 -15.28 29.74 3.84
CA GLY A 377 -14.05 29.08 3.41
C GLY A 377 -13.22 29.83 2.36
N CYS A 378 -13.67 31.02 1.92
CA CYS A 378 -12.97 31.95 1.03
C CYS A 378 -11.77 32.56 1.74
N VAL A 379 -10.75 31.73 1.91
CA VAL A 379 -9.41 32.18 2.20
C VAL A 379 -8.80 32.48 0.83
N PRO A 380 -8.30 33.71 0.58
CA PRO A 380 -7.59 34.00 -0.66
C PRO A 380 -6.50 32.95 -0.87
N PRO A 381 -6.14 32.60 -2.13
CA PRO A 381 -5.09 31.62 -2.41
C PRO A 381 -3.90 31.97 -1.53
N PRO A 382 -3.29 30.98 -0.82
CA PRO A 382 -2.38 31.24 0.28
C PRO A 382 -1.36 32.26 -0.19
N GLN A 383 -1.52 33.48 0.35
CA GLN A 383 -0.70 34.60 -0.05
C GLN A 383 0.73 34.21 0.25
N GLY A 384 1.61 34.37 -0.73
CA GLY A 384 3.03 34.08 -0.53
C GLY A 384 3.58 34.89 0.64
N ASP A 385 4.61 34.38 1.30
CA ASP A 385 5.41 35.16 2.24
C ASP A 385 5.76 36.51 1.62
N CYS A 386 5.49 37.62 2.32
CA CYS A 386 5.77 38.98 1.84
C CYS A 386 7.23 39.22 1.45
N CYS A 387 8.12 38.33 1.87
CA CYS A 387 9.55 38.41 1.65
C CYS A 387 10.03 37.52 0.50
N SER A 388 9.09 36.87 -0.20
CA SER A 388 9.34 35.91 -1.28
C SER A 388 8.48 36.25 -2.50
N VAL A 389 8.96 35.96 -3.70
CA VAL A 389 8.19 36.20 -4.92
C VAL A 389 7.02 35.21 -5.02
N SER A 390 5.88 35.69 -5.50
CA SER A 390 4.63 34.96 -5.64
C SER A 390 3.99 35.32 -6.98
N GLU A 391 3.46 34.31 -7.69
CA GLU A 391 2.70 34.55 -8.92
C GLU A 391 1.34 35.22 -8.65
N ASN A 392 0.88 35.18 -7.39
CA ASN A 392 -0.35 35.80 -6.95
C ASN A 392 -0.09 37.24 -6.45
N PRO A 393 -1.03 38.19 -6.68
CA PRO A 393 -0.98 39.51 -6.06
C PRO A 393 -1.12 39.44 -4.52
N GLY A 394 -0.52 40.39 -3.82
CA GLY A 394 -0.58 40.48 -2.35
C GLY A 394 0.35 39.50 -1.63
N CYS A 395 0.37 39.56 -0.30
CA CYS A 395 1.24 38.74 0.53
C CYS A 395 0.69 38.51 1.95
N SER A 396 1.19 37.47 2.63
CA SER A 396 0.58 36.92 3.86
C SER A 396 0.40 37.89 5.04
N GLU A 397 1.18 38.98 5.10
CA GLU A 397 1.12 39.98 6.15
C GLU A 397 0.38 41.23 5.67
N ALA A 398 -0.91 41.36 6.02
CA ALA A 398 -1.77 42.48 5.61
C ALA A 398 -1.18 43.89 5.86
N THR A 399 -0.37 44.08 6.91
CA THR A 399 0.30 45.37 7.15
C THR A 399 1.48 45.63 6.23
N CYS A 400 2.18 44.58 5.82
CA CYS A 400 3.24 44.63 4.82
C CYS A 400 2.65 44.89 3.44
N GLU A 401 1.66 44.07 3.05
CA GLU A 401 0.93 44.19 1.80
C GLU A 401 0.41 45.62 1.66
N GLN A 402 -0.32 46.12 2.65
CA GLN A 402 -0.87 47.47 2.61
C GLN A 402 0.20 48.56 2.45
N CYS A 403 1.40 48.36 3.01
CA CYS A 403 2.50 49.30 2.83
C CYS A 403 3.03 49.25 1.39
N VAL A 404 3.29 48.06 0.85
CA VAL A 404 3.80 47.87 -0.51
C VAL A 404 2.76 48.30 -1.56
N CYS A 405 1.48 47.93 -1.41
CA CYS A 405 0.39 48.38 -2.31
C CYS A 405 0.28 49.90 -2.40
N THR A 406 0.63 50.64 -1.34
CA THR A 406 0.58 52.11 -1.36
C THR A 406 1.72 52.73 -2.14
N ILE A 407 2.82 51.99 -2.31
CA ILE A 407 4.00 52.40 -3.08
C ILE A 407 3.80 51.98 -4.54
N ASP A 408 3.52 50.70 -4.76
CA ASP A 408 3.22 50.13 -6.06
C ASP A 408 1.92 49.31 -6.05
N PRO A 409 0.82 49.86 -6.59
CA PRO A 409 -0.45 49.14 -6.73
C PRO A 409 -0.35 47.84 -7.57
N PHE A 410 0.66 47.72 -8.46
CA PHE A 410 0.83 46.48 -9.24
C PHE A 410 1.11 45.25 -8.36
N CYS A 411 1.70 45.44 -7.18
CA CYS A 411 1.96 44.34 -6.24
C CYS A 411 0.69 43.68 -5.69
N CYS A 412 -0.44 44.39 -5.78
CA CYS A 412 -1.72 43.95 -5.22
C CYS A 412 -2.80 43.79 -6.31
N ASP A 413 -2.56 44.34 -7.50
CA ASP A 413 -3.45 44.22 -8.66
C ASP A 413 -2.98 43.19 -9.70
N ALA A 414 -1.69 42.80 -9.71
CA ALA A 414 -1.11 41.99 -10.80
C ALA A 414 -0.30 40.77 -10.35
N ALA A 415 0.73 40.94 -9.51
CA ALA A 415 1.53 39.84 -8.97
C ALA A 415 2.50 40.37 -7.90
N TRP A 416 2.90 39.52 -6.96
CA TRP A 416 3.91 39.82 -5.96
C TRP A 416 5.33 39.43 -6.45
N ASP A 417 5.91 40.23 -7.36
CA ASP A 417 7.17 39.91 -8.03
C ASP A 417 8.44 40.41 -7.31
N GLU A 418 9.62 40.29 -7.96
CA GLU A 418 10.91 40.74 -7.39
C GLU A 418 10.91 42.22 -6.99
N VAL A 419 10.10 43.06 -7.66
CA VAL A 419 9.99 44.48 -7.33
C VAL A 419 9.21 44.62 -6.02
N CYS A 420 8.10 43.90 -5.86
CA CYS A 420 7.28 43.91 -4.64
C CYS A 420 8.06 43.47 -3.41
N VAL A 421 8.85 42.40 -3.53
CA VAL A 421 9.77 41.95 -2.48
C VAL A 421 10.85 43.00 -2.18
N SER A 422 11.37 43.69 -3.20
CA SER A 422 12.36 44.75 -3.00
C SER A 422 11.78 45.98 -2.28
N GLU A 423 10.53 46.34 -2.57
CA GLU A 423 9.83 47.45 -1.89
C GLU A 423 9.44 47.06 -0.46
N ALA A 424 9.02 45.82 -0.24
CA ALA A 424 8.80 45.24 1.09
C ALA A 424 10.07 45.36 1.97
N LEU A 425 11.24 45.06 1.40
CA LEU A 425 12.53 45.09 2.11
C LEU A 425 13.11 46.49 2.33
N SER A 426 12.94 47.41 1.36
CA SER A 426 13.65 48.70 1.37
C SER A 426 12.81 49.88 1.85
N GLU A 427 11.51 49.87 1.56
CA GLU A 427 10.61 50.99 1.84
C GLU A 427 9.57 50.67 2.92
N CYS A 428 9.27 49.38 3.14
CA CYS A 428 8.36 48.88 4.20
C CYS A 428 9.01 47.94 5.26
N PRO A 429 10.30 48.12 5.66
CA PRO A 429 11.02 47.13 6.49
C PRO A 429 10.46 46.95 7.91
N THR A 430 9.79 47.96 8.46
CA THR A 430 9.19 47.90 9.80
C THR A 430 7.88 47.13 9.82
N GLU A 431 7.14 47.20 8.72
CA GLU A 431 5.80 46.67 8.51
C GLU A 431 5.84 45.23 8.01
N CYS A 432 6.83 44.91 7.17
CA CYS A 432 7.01 43.59 6.57
C CYS A 432 7.72 42.60 7.47
N GLN A 433 8.48 43.07 8.46
CA GLN A 433 9.31 42.23 9.33
C GLN A 433 10.10 41.14 8.60
N CYS A 434 10.38 41.38 7.30
CA CYS A 434 11.10 40.43 6.49
C CYS A 434 12.46 40.19 7.14
N PRO A 435 12.97 38.95 7.12
CA PRO A 435 14.33 38.71 7.55
C PRO A 435 15.23 39.64 6.74
N THR A 436 15.67 40.76 7.32
CA THR A 436 16.48 41.79 6.64
C THR A 436 17.89 41.31 6.33
N THR A 437 18.05 40.00 6.30
CA THR A 437 19.29 39.32 6.51
C THR A 437 19.11 37.88 6.01
N GLN A 438 19.76 37.57 4.89
CA GLN A 438 20.00 36.19 4.52
C GLN A 438 20.99 35.56 5.51
N GLY A 439 21.10 34.23 5.45
CA GLY A 439 22.10 33.48 6.22
C GLY A 439 23.48 34.09 6.08
N CYS A 440 24.32 34.07 7.13
CA CYS A 440 25.64 34.69 7.08
C CYS A 440 26.60 34.09 6.05
N CYS A 441 26.20 32.96 5.46
CA CYS A 441 26.89 32.22 4.42
C CYS A 441 26.41 32.58 3.01
N GLN A 442 25.50 33.55 2.88
CA GLN A 442 24.96 33.97 1.60
C GLN A 442 25.17 35.47 1.42
N GLU A 443 25.50 35.85 0.19
CA GLU A 443 25.55 37.27 -0.17
C GLU A 443 24.13 37.81 -0.20
N ASN A 444 23.94 39.00 0.34
CA ASN A 444 22.68 39.68 0.20
C ASN A 444 22.57 40.16 -1.25
N SER A 445 21.77 39.43 -2.04
CA SER A 445 21.56 39.72 -3.47
C SER A 445 20.97 41.11 -3.73
N PHE A 446 20.41 41.75 -2.69
CA PHE A 446 19.85 43.10 -2.72
C PHE A 446 20.80 44.17 -2.18
N GLY A 447 22.03 43.80 -1.78
CA GLY A 447 23.06 44.73 -1.31
C GLY A 447 22.75 45.36 0.06
N LEU A 448 21.88 44.76 0.85
CA LEU A 448 21.57 45.25 2.21
C LEU A 448 22.65 44.81 3.21
N PRO A 449 22.96 45.63 4.22
CA PRO A 449 23.91 45.29 5.28
C PRO A 449 23.34 44.33 6.34
N GLY A 450 24.20 43.51 6.94
CA GLY A 450 23.87 42.59 8.05
C GLY A 450 23.51 41.16 7.63
N CYS A 451 23.54 40.22 8.60
CA CYS A 451 23.12 38.83 8.43
C CYS A 451 22.32 38.31 9.63
N ASN A 452 21.57 37.20 9.46
CA ASN A 452 20.50 36.83 10.40
C ASN A 452 21.02 36.11 11.66
N GLN A 453 22.32 35.82 11.72
CA GLN A 453 22.96 35.23 12.90
C GLN A 453 23.67 36.34 13.67
N PRO A 454 23.17 36.75 14.85
CA PRO A 454 23.74 37.84 15.62
C PRO A 454 25.22 37.61 15.96
N ILE A 455 25.62 36.36 16.22
CA ILE A 455 27.00 36.00 16.55
C ILE A 455 27.94 36.24 15.36
N CYS A 456 27.50 35.87 14.16
CA CYS A 456 28.30 36.06 12.96
C CYS A 456 28.28 37.52 12.50
N GLN A 457 27.11 38.16 12.52
CA GLN A 457 26.97 39.58 12.25
C GLN A 457 27.89 40.38 13.17
N ASP A 458 27.82 40.21 14.49
CA ASP A 458 28.64 40.96 15.44
C ASP A 458 30.15 40.74 15.22
N CYS A 459 30.55 39.52 14.83
CA CYS A 459 31.93 39.22 14.50
C CYS A 459 32.37 39.94 13.23
N VAL A 460 31.66 39.77 12.11
CA VAL A 460 32.01 40.39 10.82
C VAL A 460 31.92 41.91 10.92
N CYS A 461 30.89 42.47 11.57
CA CYS A 461 30.77 43.91 11.85
C CYS A 461 31.96 44.48 12.63
N THR A 462 32.59 43.66 13.48
CA THR A 462 33.76 44.09 14.26
C THR A 462 35.02 44.18 13.39
N PHE A 463 35.11 43.37 12.33
CA PHE A 463 36.25 43.33 11.42
C PHE A 463 36.07 44.26 10.23
N ASP A 464 34.89 44.25 9.60
CA ASP A 464 34.52 45.14 8.51
C ASP A 464 33.16 45.80 8.75
N SER A 465 33.20 47.11 9.06
CA SER A 465 32.01 47.93 9.23
C SER A 465 31.18 48.05 7.93
N PHE A 466 31.78 47.83 6.77
CA PHE A 466 31.07 47.85 5.49
C PHE A 466 29.94 46.81 5.45
N CYS A 467 30.16 45.63 6.04
CA CYS A 467 29.18 44.55 6.08
C CYS A 467 27.91 44.90 6.88
N CYS A 468 27.99 45.91 7.75
CA CYS A 468 26.89 46.27 8.68
C CYS A 468 26.36 47.68 8.45
N ASP A 469 27.10 48.50 7.72
CA ASP A 469 26.69 49.87 7.39
C ASP A 469 26.35 50.04 5.91
N VAL A 470 26.83 49.15 5.02
CA VAL A 470 26.72 49.33 3.56
C VAL A 470 26.08 48.14 2.87
N ALA A 471 26.70 46.96 2.89
CA ALA A 471 26.18 45.79 2.18
C ALA A 471 26.83 44.49 2.69
N TRP A 472 26.03 43.43 2.81
CA TRP A 472 26.51 42.08 3.07
C TRP A 472 26.84 41.38 1.74
N ASP A 473 28.06 41.55 1.23
CA ASP A 473 28.50 41.02 -0.07
C ASP A 473 29.34 39.73 0.05
N SER A 474 29.82 39.20 -1.08
CA SER A 474 30.74 38.04 -1.10
C SER A 474 32.01 38.21 -0.26
N GLY A 475 32.45 39.45 0.00
CA GLY A 475 33.53 39.74 0.94
C GLY A 475 33.12 39.45 2.38
N CYS A 476 31.92 39.88 2.78
CA CYS A 476 31.34 39.60 4.09
C CYS A 476 31.15 38.10 4.34
N VAL A 477 30.76 37.33 3.31
CA VAL A 477 30.66 35.86 3.37
C VAL A 477 32.03 35.22 3.56
N VAL A 478 33.05 35.65 2.79
CA VAL A 478 34.42 35.13 2.96
C VAL A 478 35.00 35.49 4.32
N GLU A 479 34.69 36.67 4.86
CA GLU A 479 35.12 37.07 6.20
C GLU A 479 34.39 36.28 7.30
N ALA A 480 33.10 35.99 7.12
CA ALA A 480 32.34 35.09 7.98
C ALA A 480 33.00 33.70 8.06
N GLU A 481 33.39 33.13 6.91
CA GLU A 481 34.02 31.82 6.83
C GLU A 481 35.45 31.79 7.38
N THR A 482 36.29 32.74 6.97
CA THR A 482 37.74 32.66 7.19
C THR A 482 38.23 33.39 8.44
N THR A 483 37.49 34.40 8.89
CA THR A 483 37.89 35.25 10.02
C THR A 483 37.02 34.97 11.25
N CYS A 484 35.73 34.76 11.05
CA CYS A 484 34.78 34.42 12.11
C CYS A 484 34.56 32.91 12.29
N ASN A 485 35.15 32.08 11.40
CA ASN A 485 35.15 30.62 11.45
C ASN A 485 33.74 30.01 11.45
N VAL A 486 32.82 30.62 10.68
CA VAL A 486 31.46 30.13 10.45
C VAL A 486 31.48 29.17 9.25
N PHE A 487 31.04 27.93 9.42
CA PHE A 487 31.05 26.91 8.36
C PHE A 487 29.80 27.04 7.48
N CYS A 488 30.00 27.15 6.16
CA CYS A 488 28.98 27.58 5.20
C CYS A 488 28.74 26.55 4.07
N GLY A 489 28.40 25.32 4.46
CA GLY A 489 27.98 24.24 3.55
C GLY A 489 26.51 23.85 3.77
N CYS A 490 25.87 23.42 2.67
CA CYS A 490 24.50 22.93 2.46
C CYS A 490 23.76 22.35 3.69
N VAL A 491 22.44 22.62 3.75
CA VAL A 491 21.45 22.13 4.73
C VAL A 491 21.86 20.77 5.35
N PRO A 492 22.06 20.67 6.67
CA PRO A 492 22.30 19.37 7.29
C PRO A 492 21.06 18.49 7.10
N PRO A 493 21.22 17.19 6.81
CA PRO A 493 20.09 16.25 6.84
C PRO A 493 19.39 16.35 8.19
N PRO A 494 18.08 16.02 8.28
CA PRO A 494 17.39 16.04 9.57
C PRO A 494 18.22 15.24 10.57
N GLN A 495 18.75 15.92 11.59
CA GLN A 495 19.56 15.31 12.62
C GLN A 495 18.70 14.27 13.33
N GLY A 496 19.23 13.06 13.52
CA GLY A 496 18.57 12.01 14.27
C GLY A 496 18.55 12.30 15.78
N ASP A 497 17.86 11.46 16.54
CA ASP A 497 18.05 11.41 17.99
C ASP A 497 19.50 10.99 18.31
N CYS A 498 20.06 11.52 19.39
CA CYS A 498 21.45 11.27 19.79
C CYS A 498 21.73 9.82 20.16
N CYS A 499 20.67 9.05 20.40
CA CYS A 499 20.71 7.66 20.81
C CYS A 499 20.50 6.70 19.63
N THR A 500 20.45 7.22 18.39
CA THR A 500 20.25 6.44 17.17
C THR A 500 21.27 6.82 16.11
N GLU A 501 21.69 5.85 15.30
CA GLU A 501 22.62 6.10 14.19
C GLU A 501 21.99 6.98 13.11
N SER A 502 22.80 7.86 12.52
CA SER A 502 22.42 8.80 11.49
C SER A 502 23.59 9.02 10.54
N GLU A 503 23.32 9.03 9.23
CA GLU A 503 24.32 9.38 8.23
C GLU A 503 24.72 10.87 8.29
N ALA A 504 23.95 11.69 9.00
CA ALA A 504 24.24 13.10 9.25
C ALA A 504 25.15 13.28 10.47
N PRO A 505 26.11 14.22 10.44
CA PRO A 505 26.85 14.62 11.64
C PRO A 505 25.96 15.41 12.62
N GLY A 506 26.21 15.22 13.91
CA GLY A 506 25.46 15.82 15.01
C GLY A 506 24.14 15.10 15.32
N CYS A 507 23.45 15.56 16.37
CA CYS A 507 22.17 15.00 16.80
C CYS A 507 21.26 16.09 17.39
N THR A 508 19.98 15.78 17.60
CA THR A 508 18.96 16.78 17.97
C THR A 508 19.10 17.38 19.38
N ASN A 509 19.81 16.73 20.32
CA ASN A 509 20.06 17.29 21.65
C ASN A 509 21.41 18.02 21.69
N PRO A 510 21.43 19.37 21.75
CA PRO A 510 22.66 20.17 21.63
C PRO A 510 23.61 20.00 22.82
N THR A 511 23.13 19.52 23.97
CA THR A 511 23.99 19.26 25.13
C THR A 511 24.70 17.92 24.98
N CYS A 512 23.97 16.92 24.47
CA CYS A 512 24.52 15.62 24.12
C CYS A 512 25.54 15.72 22.98
N GLU A 513 25.15 16.37 21.89
CA GLU A 513 25.99 16.64 20.75
C GLU A 513 27.28 17.31 21.21
N ALA A 514 27.19 18.40 21.99
CA ALA A 514 28.39 19.08 22.49
C ALA A 514 29.30 18.18 23.34
N CYS A 515 28.75 17.23 24.11
CA CYS A 515 29.57 16.29 24.87
C CYS A 515 30.27 15.30 23.94
N VAL A 516 29.54 14.66 23.02
CA VAL A 516 30.07 13.66 22.09
C VAL A 516 31.06 14.30 21.12
N CYS A 517 30.77 15.47 20.55
CA CYS A 517 31.69 16.23 19.70
C CYS A 517 33.03 16.54 20.39
N ASN A 518 33.03 16.69 21.73
CA ASN A 518 34.25 16.97 22.49
C ASN A 518 35.09 15.70 22.72
N LEU A 519 34.48 14.51 22.64
CA LEU A 519 35.14 13.21 22.74
C LEU A 519 35.63 12.76 21.37
N ASP A 520 34.73 12.76 20.38
CA ASP A 520 35.03 12.45 18.99
C ASP A 520 34.47 13.51 18.04
N ALA A 521 35.40 14.21 17.38
CA ALA A 521 35.07 15.20 16.36
C ALA A 521 34.43 14.57 15.11
N PHE A 522 34.66 13.28 14.86
CA PHE A 522 34.04 12.55 13.76
C PHE A 522 32.51 12.60 13.82
N CYS A 523 31.94 12.53 15.03
CA CYS A 523 30.49 12.55 15.27
C CYS A 523 29.81 13.84 14.81
N CYS A 524 30.57 14.94 14.73
CA CYS A 524 30.04 16.27 14.42
C CYS A 524 30.63 16.86 13.13
N ASP A 525 31.68 16.23 12.59
CA ASP A 525 32.32 16.62 11.33
C ASP A 525 31.97 15.66 10.17
N THR A 526 31.63 14.40 10.45
CA THR A 526 31.48 13.35 9.42
C THR A 526 30.13 12.64 9.44
N ALA A 527 29.77 11.93 10.52
CA ALA A 527 28.50 11.20 10.64
C ALA A 527 28.24 10.78 12.09
N TRP A 528 26.97 10.57 12.46
CA TRP A 528 26.57 10.09 13.77
C TRP A 528 26.40 8.56 13.77
N ASP A 529 27.49 7.80 13.83
CA ASP A 529 27.49 6.33 13.67
C ASP A 529 27.38 5.54 15.00
N THR A 530 27.49 4.20 14.92
CA THR A 530 27.53 3.30 16.10
C THR A 530 28.47 3.74 17.22
N ILE A 531 29.60 4.38 16.89
CA ILE A 531 30.59 4.82 17.87
C ILE A 531 30.07 6.08 18.57
N CYS A 532 29.47 7.00 17.83
CA CYS A 532 28.84 8.22 18.36
C CYS A 532 27.70 7.89 19.34
N VAL A 533 26.87 6.89 19.01
CA VAL A 533 25.82 6.39 19.91
C VAL A 533 26.42 5.77 21.16
N ALA A 534 27.47 4.94 21.04
CA ALA A 534 28.13 4.35 22.21
C ALA A 534 28.80 5.40 23.12
N GLU A 535 29.40 6.44 22.55
CA GLU A 535 29.96 7.56 23.31
C GLU A 535 28.86 8.41 23.98
N ALA A 536 27.72 8.61 23.30
CA ALA A 536 26.53 9.24 23.86
C ALA A 536 25.99 8.47 25.08
N GLU A 537 25.95 7.14 25.00
CA GLU A 537 25.41 6.24 26.03
C GLU A 537 26.34 6.04 27.24
N VAL A 538 27.65 5.99 27.01
CA VAL A 538 28.61 5.59 28.06
C VAL A 538 29.37 6.77 28.63
N ASP A 539 29.94 7.60 27.76
CA ASP A 539 30.87 8.66 28.17
C ASP A 539 30.17 10.02 28.35
N CYS A 540 29.04 10.23 27.66
CA CYS A 540 28.20 11.41 27.72
C CYS A 540 26.81 11.18 28.33
N ALA A 541 26.60 10.03 28.97
CA ALA A 541 25.32 9.57 29.52
C ALA A 541 24.56 10.62 30.35
N ALA A 542 25.29 11.42 31.14
CA ALA A 542 24.71 12.45 32.02
C ALA A 542 24.10 13.63 31.27
N ASP A 543 24.56 13.89 30.04
CA ASP A 543 24.15 15.00 29.19
C ASP A 543 23.20 14.55 28.06
N CYS A 544 23.29 13.28 27.66
CA CYS A 544 22.53 12.69 26.56
C CYS A 544 21.19 12.09 26.95
N ASN A 545 21.05 11.61 28.19
CA ASN A 545 19.87 10.89 28.65
C ASN A 545 19.41 9.78 27.68
N CYS A 546 20.38 9.14 27.01
CA CYS A 546 20.20 7.91 26.22
C CYS A 546 20.03 6.66 27.10
N ALA A 547 19.88 6.86 28.41
CA ALA A 547 19.53 5.81 29.36
C ALA A 547 18.01 5.83 29.58
N PRO A 548 17.38 4.66 29.79
CA PRO A 548 15.98 4.60 30.20
C PRO A 548 15.75 5.40 31.50
N ALA A 549 14.50 5.84 31.69
CA ALA A 549 14.11 6.88 32.63
C ALA A 549 14.66 6.72 34.08
N PRO A 550 14.90 7.83 34.80
CA PRO A 550 15.35 7.77 36.18
C PRO A 550 14.24 7.17 37.06
N ASN A 551 14.55 6.01 37.66
CA ASN A 551 13.67 5.11 38.40
C ASN A 551 12.97 4.03 37.57
N ASP A 552 13.54 3.62 36.44
CA ASP A 552 13.10 2.44 35.69
C ASP A 552 12.99 1.20 36.60
N CYS A 553 11.79 0.62 36.64
CA CYS A 553 11.44 -0.54 37.46
C CYS A 553 12.26 -1.81 37.18
N CYS A 554 12.90 -1.88 36.02
CA CYS A 554 13.60 -3.06 35.52
C CYS A 554 15.11 -3.02 35.84
N VAL A 555 15.62 -1.89 36.36
CA VAL A 555 17.02 -1.72 36.75
C VAL A 555 17.17 -1.25 38.20
N THR A 556 18.29 -1.57 38.82
CA THR A 556 18.52 -1.19 40.21
C THR A 556 18.84 0.30 40.33
N HIS A 557 18.24 0.98 41.31
CA HIS A 557 18.53 2.39 41.61
C HIS A 557 18.40 2.69 43.12
N GLU A 558 19.00 3.80 43.57
CA GLU A 558 19.14 4.10 45.01
C GLU A 558 17.88 4.69 45.66
N SER A 559 16.90 5.13 44.86
CA SER A 559 15.56 5.60 45.27
C SER A 559 14.64 4.44 45.63
N GLY A 560 13.70 4.66 46.56
CA GLY A 560 12.58 3.75 46.78
C GLY A 560 11.41 4.10 45.84
N GLY A 561 10.80 3.08 45.25
CA GLY A 561 9.72 3.19 44.25
C GLY A 561 10.27 3.38 42.84
N CYS A 562 9.54 2.92 41.82
CA CYS A 562 9.96 3.04 40.42
C CYS A 562 9.01 3.97 39.64
N ASP A 563 9.30 4.21 38.36
CA ASP A 563 8.59 5.17 37.50
C ASP A 563 7.24 4.67 36.99
N GLU A 564 7.04 3.36 36.95
CA GLU A 564 5.75 2.75 36.60
C GLU A 564 4.91 2.44 37.86
N PRO A 565 3.78 3.13 38.07
CA PRO A 565 2.99 3.01 39.30
C PRO A 565 2.36 1.63 39.51
N ASP A 566 2.04 0.90 38.43
CA ASP A 566 1.47 -0.45 38.53
C ASP A 566 2.53 -1.50 38.87
N CYS A 567 3.73 -1.35 38.30
CA CYS A 567 4.90 -2.17 38.63
C CYS A 567 5.38 -1.88 40.07
N GLU A 568 5.49 -0.60 40.43
CA GLU A 568 5.79 -0.17 41.80
C GLU A 568 4.79 -0.79 42.77
N ALA A 569 3.47 -0.64 42.52
CA ALA A 569 2.44 -1.17 43.41
C ALA A 569 2.54 -2.70 43.57
N CYS A 570 2.83 -3.44 42.51
CA CYS A 570 3.01 -4.88 42.58
C CYS A 570 4.24 -5.24 43.44
N VAL A 571 5.42 -4.70 43.12
CA VAL A 571 6.66 -4.99 43.85
C VAL A 571 6.56 -4.53 45.31
N CYS A 572 5.89 -3.40 45.60
CA CYS A 572 5.60 -2.93 46.96
C CYS A 572 4.82 -3.94 47.80
N THR A 573 3.94 -4.74 47.16
CA THR A 573 3.15 -5.76 47.87
C THR A 573 3.97 -7.00 48.18
N ILE A 574 5.01 -7.27 47.39
CA ILE A 574 5.95 -8.38 47.58
C ILE A 574 6.98 -7.98 48.64
N ASP A 575 7.64 -6.85 48.47
CA ASP A 575 8.59 -6.29 49.43
C ASP A 575 8.46 -4.76 49.58
N LEU A 576 7.95 -4.35 50.73
CA LEU A 576 7.76 -2.94 51.09
C LEU A 576 9.08 -2.15 51.17
N PHE A 577 10.23 -2.83 51.22
CA PHE A 577 11.54 -2.19 51.21
C PHE A 577 11.86 -1.54 49.85
N CYS A 578 11.38 -2.13 48.75
CA CYS A 578 11.58 -1.63 47.39
C CYS A 578 10.98 -0.23 47.18
N CYS A 579 9.86 0.06 47.85
CA CYS A 579 9.15 1.33 47.70
C CYS A 579 9.53 2.38 48.76
N ALA A 580 10.15 1.94 49.86
CA ALA A 580 10.43 2.81 51.00
C ALA A 580 11.91 3.15 51.17
N VAL A 581 12.82 2.37 50.60
CA VAL A 581 14.25 2.48 50.91
C VAL A 581 15.12 2.52 49.67
N SER A 582 15.05 1.51 48.81
CA SER A 582 15.86 1.42 47.59
C SER A 582 15.35 0.32 46.67
N TRP A 583 15.47 0.52 45.36
CA TRP A 583 15.17 -0.46 44.33
C TRP A 583 16.43 -1.27 44.00
N ASP A 584 16.68 -2.34 44.75
CA ASP A 584 17.87 -3.18 44.59
C ASP A 584 17.65 -4.37 43.63
N GLU A 585 18.64 -5.26 43.51
CA GLU A 585 18.62 -6.42 42.61
C GLU A 585 17.42 -7.34 42.86
N VAL A 586 16.89 -7.37 44.09
CA VAL A 586 15.70 -8.17 44.44
C VAL A 586 14.43 -7.47 43.96
N CYS A 587 14.37 -6.14 44.01
CA CYS A 587 13.24 -5.34 43.53
C CYS A 587 13.12 -5.38 42.00
N ALA A 588 14.24 -5.20 41.29
CA ALA A 588 14.28 -5.31 39.83
C ALA A 588 13.97 -6.74 39.35
N ALA A 589 14.43 -7.76 40.08
CA ALA A 589 14.06 -9.15 39.78
C ALA A 589 12.58 -9.44 40.08
N ALA A 590 12.01 -8.91 41.17
CA ALA A 590 10.59 -9.07 41.47
C ALA A 590 9.70 -8.36 40.43
N ALA A 591 10.13 -7.20 39.93
CA ALA A 591 9.48 -6.50 38.81
C ALA A 591 9.43 -7.40 37.55
N LEU A 592 10.56 -8.04 37.23
CA LEU A 592 10.72 -8.86 36.02
C LEU A 592 10.04 -10.23 36.11
N PHE A 593 10.16 -10.92 37.25
CA PHE A 593 9.77 -12.33 37.38
C PHE A 593 8.44 -12.55 38.09
N ASP A 594 8.07 -11.68 39.03
CA ASP A 594 6.88 -11.89 39.86
C ASP A 594 5.71 -10.95 39.48
N CYS A 595 5.98 -9.84 38.79
CA CYS A 595 5.00 -8.80 38.50
C CYS A 595 4.58 -8.67 37.02
N GLY A 596 5.49 -8.72 36.03
CA GLY A 596 5.18 -8.82 34.58
C GLY A 596 4.24 -7.75 33.96
N PRO A 597 4.02 -7.80 32.63
CA PRO A 597 4.83 -7.08 31.65
C PRO A 597 4.57 -5.56 31.72
N VAL A 598 5.36 -4.82 32.50
CA VAL A 598 5.51 -3.37 32.32
C VAL A 598 6.98 -2.99 32.14
N CYS A 599 7.72 -3.88 31.50
CA CYS A 599 9.14 -3.75 31.19
C CYS A 599 9.41 -4.12 29.73
N THR A 600 8.74 -3.51 28.73
CA THR A 600 9.22 -3.41 27.33
C THR A 600 8.38 -2.48 26.44
N CYS A 601 9.04 -1.48 25.85
CA CYS A 601 8.95 -1.00 24.45
C CYS A 601 10.41 -0.55 24.15
N SER A 602 11.22 -1.12 23.25
CA SER A 602 11.00 -1.62 21.90
C SER A 602 11.70 -2.97 21.64
N GLU A 603 11.06 -3.75 20.77
CA GLU A 603 11.53 -4.96 20.05
C GLU A 603 12.11 -6.13 20.86
N VAL A 604 11.21 -7.07 21.17
CA VAL A 604 11.54 -8.45 21.57
C VAL A 604 12.14 -9.17 20.36
N LEU A 605 13.41 -9.56 20.48
CA LEU A 605 14.10 -10.46 19.55
C LEU A 605 14.41 -11.83 20.20
N GLY A 606 13.48 -12.35 21.01
CA GLY A 606 13.30 -13.78 21.19
C GLY A 606 12.15 -14.24 20.29
N GLY A 607 12.31 -15.34 19.56
CA GLY A 607 11.19 -15.96 18.86
C GLY A 607 10.36 -16.85 19.78
N SER A 608 9.39 -17.55 19.20
CA SER A 608 8.60 -18.56 19.92
C SER A 608 9.50 -19.69 20.40
N CYS A 609 9.28 -20.22 21.61
CA CYS A 609 10.02 -21.39 22.09
C CYS A 609 9.84 -22.65 21.22
N CYS A 610 8.87 -22.62 20.31
CA CYS A 610 8.47 -23.73 19.45
C CYS A 610 9.11 -23.69 18.06
N ALA A 611 9.86 -22.64 17.74
CA ALA A 611 10.57 -22.49 16.47
C ALA A 611 12.02 -22.01 16.71
N PRO A 612 12.97 -22.33 15.80
CA PRO A 612 14.28 -21.69 15.81
C PRO A 612 14.13 -20.18 15.57
N ASN A 613 14.97 -19.36 16.19
CA ASN A 613 14.98 -17.92 15.93
C ASN A 613 15.63 -17.68 14.56
N ALA A 614 14.91 -17.04 13.63
CA ALA A 614 15.38 -16.80 12.26
C ALA A 614 16.66 -15.95 12.18
N GLN A 615 16.88 -15.05 13.14
CA GLN A 615 18.12 -14.26 13.27
C GLN A 615 19.17 -14.91 14.20
N GLY A 616 18.84 -16.04 14.81
CA GLY A 616 19.79 -16.79 15.64
C GLY A 616 20.01 -16.30 17.06
N ASN A 617 19.11 -15.47 17.54
CA ASN A 617 19.24 -14.91 18.88
C ASN A 617 19.05 -16.02 19.93
N PRO A 618 19.81 -16.00 21.05
CA PRO A 618 19.59 -16.91 22.17
C PRO A 618 18.25 -16.64 22.87
N GLY A 619 17.64 -17.68 23.43
CA GLY A 619 16.43 -17.56 24.26
C GLY A 619 15.11 -17.56 23.48
N CYS A 620 14.00 -17.61 24.21
CA CYS A 620 12.64 -17.62 23.66
C CYS A 620 11.63 -16.98 24.63
N ASN A 621 10.47 -16.55 24.12
CA ASN A 621 9.60 -15.60 24.84
C ASN A 621 8.80 -16.19 26.01
N GLU A 622 8.66 -17.51 26.09
CA GLU A 622 7.90 -18.15 27.16
C GLU A 622 8.83 -18.49 28.34
N ALA A 623 8.91 -17.61 29.34
CA ALA A 623 9.84 -17.70 30.48
C ALA A 623 9.88 -19.07 31.19
N ALA A 624 8.75 -19.78 31.29
CA ALA A 624 8.70 -21.12 31.89
C ALA A 624 9.34 -22.20 31.00
N CYS A 625 9.19 -22.06 29.69
CA CYS A 625 9.83 -22.92 28.70
C CYS A 625 11.31 -22.59 28.60
N GLU A 626 11.66 -21.31 28.41
CA GLU A 626 13.03 -20.82 28.35
C GLU A 626 13.82 -21.31 29.56
N SER A 627 13.33 -21.08 30.78
CA SER A 627 13.98 -21.54 32.02
C SER A 627 14.27 -23.04 32.04
N CYS A 628 13.42 -23.86 31.42
CA CYS A 628 13.63 -25.30 31.33
C CYS A 628 14.61 -25.68 30.21
N VAL A 629 14.51 -25.04 29.04
CA VAL A 629 15.41 -25.26 27.91
C VAL A 629 16.83 -24.86 28.30
N CYS A 630 17.02 -23.69 28.92
CA CYS A 630 18.32 -23.23 29.44
C CYS A 630 18.90 -24.19 30.48
N ALA A 631 18.04 -24.81 31.30
CA ALA A 631 18.46 -25.78 32.31
C ALA A 631 18.88 -27.13 31.70
N THR A 632 18.40 -27.44 30.50
CA THR A 632 18.66 -28.68 29.78
C THR A 632 19.88 -28.53 28.86
N ASP A 633 19.92 -27.43 28.12
CA ASP A 633 21.05 -27.02 27.29
C ASP A 633 21.24 -25.50 27.34
N ALA A 634 22.26 -25.06 28.08
CA ALA A 634 22.58 -23.65 28.26
C ALA A 634 22.95 -22.95 26.94
N PHE A 635 23.36 -23.69 25.91
CA PHE A 635 23.67 -23.12 24.59
C PHE A 635 22.46 -22.41 23.96
N CYS A 636 21.25 -22.91 24.25
CA CYS A 636 20.01 -22.35 23.75
C CYS A 636 19.71 -20.93 24.25
N CYS A 637 20.26 -20.56 25.40
CA CYS A 637 20.00 -19.27 26.05
C CYS A 637 21.24 -18.36 26.10
N ASP A 638 22.42 -18.94 25.92
CA ASP A 638 23.68 -18.20 25.95
C ASP A 638 24.25 -17.92 24.56
N VAL A 639 23.84 -18.69 23.53
CA VAL A 639 24.52 -18.66 22.22
C VAL A 639 23.55 -18.60 21.03
N PHE A 640 22.59 -19.51 20.92
CA PHE A 640 21.69 -19.53 19.76
C PHE A 640 20.47 -20.41 20.03
N TYR A 641 19.28 -19.95 19.65
CA TYR A 641 18.04 -20.73 19.73
C TYR A 641 17.74 -21.41 18.38
N ASP A 642 18.17 -22.67 18.21
CA ASP A 642 18.04 -23.47 16.97
C ASP A 642 16.95 -24.56 17.07
N ASP A 643 16.83 -25.40 16.03
CA ASP A 643 15.87 -26.51 15.98
C ASP A 643 16.04 -27.52 17.13
N ASN A 644 17.27 -27.66 17.64
CA ASN A 644 17.52 -28.53 18.77
C ASN A 644 16.99 -27.90 20.06
N CYS A 645 17.05 -26.58 20.21
CA CYS A 645 16.45 -25.83 21.31
C CYS A 645 14.92 -25.93 21.31
N SER A 646 14.26 -25.76 20.15
CA SER A 646 12.80 -25.96 20.02
C SER A 646 12.38 -27.43 20.24
N THR A 647 13.22 -28.40 19.88
CA THR A 647 12.98 -29.83 20.19
C THR A 647 13.10 -30.13 21.70
N ILE A 648 14.05 -29.50 22.39
CA ILE A 648 14.18 -29.61 23.85
C ILE A 648 12.96 -28.99 24.53
N ALA A 649 12.53 -27.82 24.04
CA ALA A 649 11.35 -27.10 24.52
C ALA A 649 10.08 -27.98 24.49
N THR A 650 9.79 -28.58 23.33
CA THR A 650 8.59 -29.38 23.09
C THR A 650 8.62 -30.73 23.82
N PHE A 651 9.73 -31.46 23.74
CA PHE A 651 9.74 -32.87 24.16
C PHE A 651 10.16 -33.10 25.62
N GLN A 652 11.00 -32.22 26.17
CA GLN A 652 11.57 -32.41 27.51
C GLN A 652 11.05 -31.39 28.52
N CYS A 653 10.73 -30.20 28.05
CA CYS A 653 10.33 -29.09 28.90
C CYS A 653 8.81 -28.87 28.97
N THR A 654 8.03 -29.67 28.24
CA THR A 654 6.56 -29.54 28.17
C THR A 654 6.16 -28.09 27.95
N ALA A 655 6.88 -27.40 27.05
CA ALA A 655 6.44 -26.11 26.57
C ALA A 655 5.00 -26.28 26.10
N VAL A 656 4.08 -25.49 26.63
CA VAL A 656 2.75 -25.37 26.03
C VAL A 656 2.99 -24.53 24.79
N CYS A 657 3.39 -25.20 23.72
CA CYS A 657 3.39 -24.64 22.40
C CYS A 657 1.93 -24.43 22.03
N THR A 658 1.36 -23.30 22.44
CA THR A 658 0.24 -22.74 21.71
C THR A 658 0.82 -22.31 20.39
N CYS A 659 0.62 -23.14 19.36
CA CYS A 659 0.94 -22.78 18.00
C CYS A 659 0.38 -21.38 17.75
N ALA A 660 1.23 -20.46 17.28
CA ALA A 660 0.73 -19.30 16.57
C ALA A 660 -0.01 -19.83 15.33
N GLY A 661 -1.31 -20.05 15.48
CA GLY A 661 -2.31 -20.20 14.43
C GLY A 661 -2.22 -21.44 13.54
N GLN A 662 -2.55 -22.64 14.04
CA GLN A 662 -3.06 -23.73 13.19
C GLN A 662 -4.29 -24.35 13.85
N ASP A 663 -5.46 -23.99 13.34
CA ASP A 663 -6.76 -24.47 13.80
C ASP A 663 -6.86 -25.99 13.62
N CYS A 664 -7.45 -26.72 14.57
CA CYS A 664 -7.58 -28.16 14.48
C CYS A 664 -8.45 -28.64 13.31
N CYS A 665 -9.19 -27.72 12.71
CA CYS A 665 -10.02 -27.97 11.54
C CYS A 665 -9.31 -27.66 10.21
N GLU A 666 -8.02 -27.28 10.23
CA GLU A 666 -7.20 -27.02 9.04
C GLU A 666 -5.98 -27.95 8.97
N PRO A 667 -5.51 -28.34 7.76
CA PRO A 667 -4.26 -29.06 7.57
C PRO A 667 -3.05 -28.13 7.79
N SER A 668 -1.98 -28.67 8.37
CA SER A 668 -0.71 -27.95 8.52
C SER A 668 -0.06 -27.68 7.16
N PRO A 669 0.19 -26.41 6.78
CA PRO A 669 0.84 -26.05 5.51
C PRO A 669 2.31 -26.47 5.46
N THR A 670 2.91 -26.79 6.61
CA THR A 670 4.31 -27.25 6.75
C THR A 670 4.41 -28.74 7.04
N ALA A 671 3.29 -29.48 7.01
CA ALA A 671 3.17 -30.91 7.35
C ALA A 671 3.64 -31.26 8.78
N GLU A 672 3.51 -30.31 9.71
CA GLU A 672 3.80 -30.51 11.13
C GLU A 672 2.71 -31.36 11.79
N SER A 673 3.07 -32.14 12.82
CA SER A 673 2.14 -33.00 13.57
C SER A 673 1.47 -32.27 14.73
N GLY A 674 0.17 -32.51 14.97
CA GLY A 674 -0.61 -31.91 16.06
C GLY A 674 -1.37 -30.63 15.66
N CYS A 675 -2.23 -30.10 16.56
CA CYS A 675 -2.99 -28.86 16.36
C CYS A 675 -3.10 -28.02 17.65
N ASN A 676 -3.64 -26.80 17.56
CA ASN A 676 -3.65 -25.84 18.66
C ASN A 676 -4.68 -26.11 19.79
N ASP A 677 -5.72 -26.93 19.56
CA ASP A 677 -6.69 -27.36 20.58
C ASP A 677 -6.28 -28.74 21.12
N VAL A 678 -5.67 -28.73 22.32
CA VAL A 678 -5.20 -29.93 23.04
C VAL A 678 -6.30 -30.97 23.23
N SER A 679 -7.57 -30.57 23.36
CA SER A 679 -8.69 -31.51 23.54
C SER A 679 -9.05 -32.19 22.21
N CYS A 680 -8.97 -31.45 21.12
CA CYS A 680 -9.18 -31.93 19.76
C CYS A 680 -8.03 -32.83 19.31
N GLU A 681 -6.77 -32.38 19.48
CA GLU A 681 -5.56 -33.14 19.21
C GLU A 681 -5.59 -34.48 19.95
N THR A 682 -5.83 -34.46 21.27
CA THR A 682 -5.89 -35.68 22.09
C THR A 682 -6.95 -36.67 21.57
N CYS A 683 -8.07 -36.18 21.05
CA CYS A 683 -9.11 -37.03 20.48
C CYS A 683 -8.67 -37.65 19.14
N VAL A 684 -8.14 -36.84 18.23
CA VAL A 684 -7.69 -37.28 16.89
C VAL A 684 -6.52 -38.25 17.02
N CYS A 685 -5.53 -37.98 17.89
CA CYS A 685 -4.40 -38.88 18.16
C CYS A 685 -4.82 -40.29 18.61
N LEU A 686 -5.96 -40.40 19.30
CA LEU A 686 -6.49 -41.69 19.76
C LEU A 686 -7.12 -42.50 18.64
N ILE A 687 -7.56 -41.84 17.57
CA ILE A 687 -8.22 -42.47 16.42
C ILE A 687 -7.19 -42.77 15.33
N ASP A 688 -6.32 -41.80 15.01
CA ASP A 688 -5.18 -41.97 14.11
C ASP A 688 -3.92 -41.34 14.71
N SER A 689 -2.96 -42.19 15.09
CA SER A 689 -1.71 -41.73 15.68
C SER A 689 -0.80 -41.03 14.68
N PHE A 690 -1.03 -41.21 13.37
CA PHE A 690 -0.26 -40.52 12.33
C PHE A 690 -0.40 -39.00 12.43
N CYS A 691 -1.59 -38.51 12.83
CA CYS A 691 -1.86 -37.08 13.01
C CYS A 691 -0.98 -36.40 14.05
N CYS A 692 -0.45 -37.17 15.00
CA CYS A 692 0.32 -36.65 16.13
C CYS A 692 1.79 -37.09 16.09
N ASP A 693 2.11 -38.07 15.25
CA ASP A 693 3.46 -38.61 15.10
C ASP A 693 4.14 -38.20 13.78
N ALA A 694 3.38 -37.76 12.77
CA ALA A 694 3.89 -37.57 11.41
C ALA A 694 3.46 -36.27 10.73
N ALA A 695 2.16 -36.00 10.62
CA ALA A 695 1.65 -34.76 10.02
C ALA A 695 0.18 -34.56 10.35
N TRP A 696 -0.22 -33.32 10.58
CA TRP A 696 -1.61 -32.89 10.65
C TRP A 696 -2.06 -32.48 9.24
N ASP A 697 -2.57 -33.42 8.45
CA ASP A 697 -3.01 -33.19 7.06
C ASP A 697 -4.55 -33.13 6.95
N ASP A 698 -5.09 -33.06 5.72
CA ASP A 698 -6.53 -33.00 5.48
C ASP A 698 -7.29 -34.16 6.12
N VAL A 699 -6.64 -35.33 6.25
CA VAL A 699 -7.27 -36.50 6.88
C VAL A 699 -7.41 -36.26 8.38
N CYS A 700 -6.42 -35.62 9.01
CA CYS A 700 -6.44 -35.27 10.43
C CYS A 700 -7.47 -34.17 10.75
N ALA A 701 -7.51 -33.12 9.93
CA ALA A 701 -8.52 -32.06 10.02
C ALA A 701 -9.95 -32.59 9.83
N ASN A 702 -10.17 -33.47 8.83
CA ASN A 702 -11.47 -34.11 8.63
C ASN A 702 -11.84 -35.09 9.76
N LEU A 703 -10.85 -35.76 10.38
CA LEU A 703 -11.07 -36.64 11.52
C LEU A 703 -11.44 -35.85 12.78
N ALA A 704 -10.84 -34.66 12.95
CA ALA A 704 -11.21 -33.68 13.96
C ALA A 704 -12.69 -33.29 13.84
N LEU A 705 -13.12 -32.89 12.64
CA LEU A 705 -14.50 -32.48 12.34
C LEU A 705 -15.53 -33.61 12.42
N SER A 706 -15.20 -34.82 11.94
CA SER A 706 -16.19 -35.89 11.82
C SER A 706 -16.36 -36.75 13.07
N SER A 707 -15.27 -36.95 13.82
CA SER A 707 -15.22 -37.95 14.91
C SER A 707 -14.89 -37.35 16.27
N CYS A 708 -14.34 -36.13 16.29
CA CYS A 708 -13.89 -35.44 17.50
C CYS A 708 -14.55 -34.07 17.72
N ALA A 709 -15.54 -33.69 16.90
CA ALA A 709 -16.23 -32.39 16.93
C ALA A 709 -16.68 -31.92 18.32
N SER A 710 -17.10 -32.84 19.20
CA SER A 710 -17.54 -32.49 20.56
C SER A 710 -16.42 -32.01 21.49
N SER A 711 -15.17 -32.21 21.08
CA SER A 711 -13.95 -31.89 21.82
C SER A 711 -13.12 -30.80 21.15
N CYS A 712 -13.55 -30.31 19.98
CA CYS A 712 -12.89 -29.24 19.24
C CYS A 712 -13.71 -27.96 19.43
N THR A 713 -13.04 -26.86 19.77
CA THR A 713 -13.63 -25.52 19.72
C THR A 713 -13.41 -24.86 18.36
N CYS A 714 -13.59 -25.61 17.28
CA CYS A 714 -13.75 -25.02 15.98
C CYS A 714 -15.12 -24.33 15.97
N ALA A 715 -15.14 -23.00 16.01
CA ALA A 715 -16.19 -22.32 15.28
C ALA A 715 -15.92 -22.67 13.81
N PRO A 716 -16.88 -23.23 13.07
CA PRO A 716 -16.65 -23.52 11.65
C PRO A 716 -16.24 -22.22 10.94
N PRO A 717 -15.49 -22.28 9.81
CA PRO A 717 -15.52 -21.15 8.88
C PRO A 717 -16.99 -20.89 8.66
N ILE A 718 -17.46 -19.68 9.01
CA ILE A 718 -18.87 -19.34 8.88
C ILE A 718 -19.19 -19.65 7.42
N PRO A 719 -20.01 -20.67 7.15
CA PRO A 719 -20.35 -20.94 5.77
C PRO A 719 -21.03 -19.67 5.22
N GLY A 720 -20.93 -19.39 3.93
CA GLY A 720 -21.61 -18.23 3.36
C GLY A 720 -23.09 -18.20 3.72
N ASP A 721 -23.71 -17.02 3.64
CA ASP A 721 -25.15 -16.86 3.76
C ASP A 721 -25.85 -17.95 2.91
N CYS A 722 -26.73 -18.73 3.50
CA CYS A 722 -27.51 -19.76 2.81
C CYS A 722 -28.24 -19.28 1.55
N CYS A 723 -28.44 -17.97 1.43
CA CYS A 723 -29.19 -17.33 0.38
C CYS A 723 -28.30 -16.76 -0.73
N GLU A 724 -26.98 -16.87 -0.57
CA GLU A 724 -25.98 -16.43 -1.55
C GLU A 724 -25.06 -17.59 -1.94
N ALA A 725 -24.44 -17.48 -3.12
CA ALA A 725 -23.38 -18.40 -3.50
C ALA A 725 -22.12 -18.07 -2.71
N ASN A 726 -21.41 -19.09 -2.23
CA ASN A 726 -20.16 -18.89 -1.53
C ASN A 726 -19.06 -18.50 -2.54
N PRO A 727 -18.42 -17.33 -2.41
CA PRO A 727 -17.44 -16.83 -3.40
C PRO A 727 -16.19 -17.70 -3.54
N ASP A 728 -15.91 -18.57 -2.56
CA ASP A 728 -14.74 -19.46 -2.55
C ASP A 728 -15.08 -20.93 -2.90
N ASP A 729 -16.24 -21.18 -3.51
CA ASP A 729 -16.75 -22.53 -3.86
C ASP A 729 -16.87 -23.49 -2.65
N LEU A 730 -16.91 -22.97 -1.42
CA LEU A 730 -17.04 -23.80 -0.22
C LEU A 730 -18.45 -24.40 -0.11
N ALA A 731 -18.54 -25.66 0.32
CA ALA A 731 -19.80 -26.37 0.52
C ALA A 731 -20.45 -26.03 1.89
N GLY A 732 -21.78 -26.05 1.95
CA GLY A 732 -22.56 -25.74 3.16
C GLY A 732 -22.89 -24.24 3.34
N CYS A 733 -23.80 -23.95 4.27
CA CYS A 733 -24.25 -22.59 4.59
C CYS A 733 -24.47 -22.36 6.11
N ASP A 734 -24.59 -21.10 6.54
CA ASP A 734 -24.50 -20.69 7.96
C ASP A 734 -25.69 -21.09 8.83
N ASP A 735 -26.83 -21.45 8.23
CA ASP A 735 -28.00 -22.02 8.90
C ASP A 735 -28.03 -23.56 8.77
N PRO A 736 -27.81 -24.31 9.87
CA PRO A 736 -27.78 -25.78 9.85
C PRO A 736 -29.13 -26.44 9.51
N GLY A 737 -30.24 -25.73 9.71
CA GLY A 737 -31.58 -26.18 9.31
C GLY A 737 -31.77 -26.03 7.81
N CYS A 738 -31.32 -24.89 7.27
CA CYS A 738 -31.32 -24.64 5.83
C CYS A 738 -30.43 -25.62 5.07
N GLU A 739 -29.16 -25.69 5.50
CA GLU A 739 -28.15 -26.57 4.94
C GLU A 739 -28.69 -28.02 4.91
N ALA A 740 -29.19 -28.53 6.04
CA ALA A 740 -29.71 -29.90 6.11
C ALA A 740 -30.89 -30.17 5.15
N CYS A 741 -31.72 -29.17 4.85
CA CYS A 741 -32.80 -29.32 3.88
C CYS A 741 -32.28 -29.34 2.44
N VAL A 742 -31.38 -28.41 2.09
CA VAL A 742 -30.78 -28.31 0.76
C VAL A 742 -29.93 -29.56 0.50
N CYS A 743 -29.09 -29.99 1.45
CA CYS A 743 -28.33 -31.25 1.38
C CYS A 743 -29.20 -32.48 1.13
N ALA A 744 -30.43 -32.49 1.68
CA ALA A 744 -31.35 -33.61 1.50
C ALA A 744 -31.95 -33.66 0.09
N SER A 745 -31.94 -32.53 -0.64
CA SER A 745 -32.44 -32.37 -2.00
C SER A 745 -31.31 -32.47 -3.03
N ASP A 746 -30.23 -31.71 -2.83
CA ASP A 746 -29.01 -31.75 -3.62
C ASP A 746 -27.77 -31.91 -2.71
N ASN A 747 -27.15 -33.08 -2.84
CA ASN A 747 -25.98 -33.47 -2.07
C ASN A 747 -24.70 -32.79 -2.61
N PHE A 748 -24.75 -32.15 -3.78
CA PHE A 748 -23.66 -31.34 -4.30
C PHE A 748 -23.39 -30.10 -3.43
N CYS A 749 -24.46 -29.46 -2.92
CA CYS A 749 -24.38 -28.26 -2.09
C CYS A 749 -23.61 -28.44 -0.77
N CYS A 750 -23.46 -29.68 -0.32
CA CYS A 750 -22.88 -30.00 0.99
C CYS A 750 -21.60 -30.81 0.91
N ASP A 751 -21.31 -31.38 -0.27
CA ASP A 751 -20.11 -32.18 -0.51
C ASP A 751 -19.14 -31.52 -1.50
N VAL A 752 -19.60 -30.54 -2.29
CA VAL A 752 -18.80 -29.98 -3.39
C VAL A 752 -18.72 -28.46 -3.35
N SER A 753 -19.83 -27.73 -3.44
CA SER A 753 -19.83 -26.25 -3.37
C SER A 753 -21.22 -25.69 -3.16
N TRP A 754 -21.33 -24.58 -2.43
CA TRP A 754 -22.58 -23.83 -2.26
C TRP A 754 -22.66 -22.72 -3.33
N ASP A 755 -23.19 -23.03 -4.51
CA ASP A 755 -23.27 -22.12 -5.66
C ASP A 755 -24.65 -21.43 -5.78
N GLU A 756 -24.86 -20.64 -6.85
CA GLU A 756 -26.15 -19.95 -7.10
C GLU A 756 -27.34 -20.91 -7.19
N VAL A 757 -27.10 -22.17 -7.56
CA VAL A 757 -28.16 -23.19 -7.60
C VAL A 757 -28.51 -23.61 -6.19
N CYS A 758 -27.53 -23.82 -5.31
CA CYS A 758 -27.73 -24.12 -3.89
C CYS A 758 -28.51 -23.01 -3.17
N ALA A 759 -28.14 -21.74 -3.40
CA ALA A 759 -28.87 -20.58 -2.89
C ALA A 759 -30.32 -20.51 -3.43
N SER A 760 -30.54 -20.88 -4.69
CA SER A 760 -31.90 -20.95 -5.27
C SER A 760 -32.75 -22.10 -4.71
N GLU A 761 -32.13 -23.20 -4.31
CA GLU A 761 -32.81 -24.33 -3.67
C GLU A 761 -33.17 -24.02 -2.21
N ALA A 762 -32.30 -23.28 -1.52
CA ALA A 762 -32.52 -22.73 -0.19
C ALA A 762 -33.74 -21.80 -0.15
N THR A 763 -33.84 -20.87 -1.12
CA THR A 763 -34.97 -19.92 -1.26
C THR A 763 -36.25 -20.55 -1.84
N GLY A 764 -36.15 -21.74 -2.47
CA GLY A 764 -37.26 -22.38 -3.18
C GLY A 764 -37.87 -23.57 -2.44
N ALA A 765 -37.22 -24.73 -2.54
CA ALA A 765 -37.77 -26.01 -2.06
C ALA A 765 -37.63 -26.17 -0.53
N CYS A 766 -36.66 -25.47 0.05
CA CYS A 766 -36.31 -25.52 1.46
C CYS A 766 -36.69 -24.26 2.25
N ALA A 767 -37.44 -23.34 1.65
CA ALA A 767 -37.81 -22.04 2.22
C ALA A 767 -38.54 -22.07 3.58
N ASP A 768 -39.15 -23.20 3.96
CA ASP A 768 -39.80 -23.35 5.28
C ASP A 768 -38.80 -23.67 6.41
N GLU A 769 -37.61 -24.20 6.07
CA GLU A 769 -36.53 -24.58 6.99
C GLU A 769 -35.29 -23.66 6.84
N CYS A 770 -35.17 -22.99 5.69
CA CYS A 770 -34.20 -21.94 5.41
C CYS A 770 -34.78 -20.56 5.74
N LEU A 771 -34.09 -19.77 6.56
CA LEU A 771 -34.38 -18.34 6.74
C LEU A 771 -33.95 -17.49 5.52
N CYS A 772 -33.97 -18.06 4.32
CA CYS A 772 -33.78 -17.35 3.05
C CYS A 772 -35.05 -16.71 2.50
N ALA A 773 -36.11 -16.78 3.30
CA ALA A 773 -37.27 -15.93 3.18
C ALA A 773 -37.55 -15.38 4.59
N ASN A 774 -37.61 -14.06 4.69
CA ASN A 774 -37.87 -13.22 5.87
C ASN A 774 -36.61 -12.85 6.68
N GLY A 775 -35.97 -11.79 6.21
CA GLY A 775 -34.92 -11.07 6.92
C GLY A 775 -34.44 -9.90 6.08
N GLY A 776 -35.37 -9.10 5.53
CA GLY A 776 -34.98 -7.89 4.82
C GLY A 776 -34.09 -7.06 5.75
N VAL A 777 -32.88 -6.71 5.31
CA VAL A 777 -31.97 -5.83 6.06
C VAL A 777 -32.58 -4.44 6.31
N ALA A 778 -33.68 -4.12 5.62
CA ALA A 778 -34.50 -2.95 5.87
C ALA A 778 -35.19 -3.02 7.23
N ASP A 779 -35.01 -1.98 8.04
CA ASP A 779 -35.89 -1.72 9.16
C ASP A 779 -37.34 -1.57 8.64
N CYS A 780 -38.28 -2.19 9.33
CA CYS A 780 -39.73 -2.11 9.10
C CYS A 780 -40.24 -0.69 8.78
N CYS A 781 -39.57 0.35 9.31
CA CYS A 781 -40.01 1.73 9.22
C CYS A 781 -39.31 2.55 8.11
N ILE A 782 -38.45 1.94 7.27
CA ILE A 782 -37.77 2.58 6.11
C ILE A 782 -37.75 1.68 4.87
N ALA A 783 -37.54 2.27 3.68
CA ALA A 783 -37.29 1.51 2.45
C ALA A 783 -35.95 0.78 2.50
N ASN A 784 -35.87 -0.37 1.83
CA ASN A 784 -34.64 -1.14 1.73
C ASN A 784 -33.64 -0.41 0.81
N PRO A 785 -32.42 -0.05 1.30
CA PRO A 785 -31.39 0.54 0.45
C PRO A 785 -30.79 -0.45 -0.54
N VAL A 786 -31.05 -1.75 -0.37
CA VAL A 786 -30.69 -2.82 -1.32
C VAL A 786 -31.99 -3.33 -1.95
N GLU A 787 -32.05 -3.51 -3.27
CA GLU A 787 -33.29 -3.88 -3.99
C GLU A 787 -33.86 -5.27 -3.61
N GLY A 788 -34.47 -5.42 -2.42
CA GLY A 788 -35.03 -6.67 -1.92
C GLY A 788 -36.37 -6.53 -1.16
N PRO A 789 -37.22 -7.58 -1.15
CA PRO A 789 -38.48 -7.61 -0.40
C PRO A 789 -38.29 -7.90 1.10
N GLY A 790 -39.30 -7.56 1.90
CA GLY A 790 -39.34 -7.85 3.34
C GLY A 790 -38.59 -6.85 4.23
N CYS A 791 -38.73 -7.01 5.55
CA CYS A 791 -38.04 -6.18 6.55
C CYS A 791 -37.57 -7.04 7.73
N ASN A 792 -36.78 -6.47 8.64
CA ASN A 792 -36.17 -7.21 9.75
C ASN A 792 -37.12 -7.50 10.95
N ASP A 793 -38.34 -6.97 10.95
CA ASP A 793 -39.37 -7.27 11.95
C ASP A 793 -40.44 -8.21 11.36
N SER A 794 -40.37 -9.48 11.75
CA SER A 794 -41.29 -10.53 11.28
C SER A 794 -42.78 -10.27 11.58
N LEU A 795 -43.14 -9.48 12.60
CA LEU A 795 -44.54 -9.15 12.89
C LEU A 795 -45.03 -7.99 12.01
N CYS A 796 -44.14 -7.03 11.76
CA CYS A 796 -44.36 -5.95 10.80
C CYS A 796 -44.49 -6.49 9.38
N GLU A 797 -43.50 -7.26 8.94
CA GLU A 797 -43.45 -7.91 7.63
C GLU A 797 -44.71 -8.74 7.41
N GLN A 798 -45.05 -9.67 8.31
CA GLN A 798 -46.25 -10.50 8.17
C GLN A 798 -47.53 -9.69 8.06
N CYS A 799 -47.61 -8.52 8.71
CA CYS A 799 -48.77 -7.67 8.59
C CYS A 799 -48.81 -6.94 7.23
N VAL A 800 -47.71 -6.33 6.80
CA VAL A 800 -47.61 -5.64 5.51
C VAL A 800 -47.79 -6.63 4.36
N CYS A 801 -47.23 -7.84 4.45
CA CYS A 801 -47.44 -8.91 3.46
C CYS A 801 -48.90 -9.31 3.25
N LEU A 802 -49.74 -9.17 4.29
CA LEU A 802 -51.16 -9.46 4.19
C LEU A 802 -51.95 -8.33 3.54
N LEU A 803 -51.40 -7.12 3.49
CA LEU A 803 -51.99 -5.93 2.90
C LEU A 803 -51.48 -5.70 1.47
N ASP A 804 -50.18 -5.87 1.27
CA ASP A 804 -49.50 -5.71 -0.01
C ASP A 804 -48.49 -6.83 -0.25
N LEU A 805 -48.75 -7.65 -1.28
CA LEU A 805 -47.89 -8.76 -1.68
C LEU A 805 -46.63 -8.29 -2.41
N PHE A 806 -46.60 -7.05 -2.91
CA PHE A 806 -45.42 -6.48 -3.56
C PHE A 806 -44.28 -6.31 -2.56
N CYS A 807 -44.60 -5.78 -1.36
CA CYS A 807 -43.65 -5.58 -0.27
C CYS A 807 -42.90 -6.85 0.15
N CYS A 808 -43.51 -8.02 -0.05
CA CYS A 808 -42.96 -9.30 0.44
C CYS A 808 -42.44 -10.23 -0.64
N ASN A 809 -42.65 -9.91 -1.91
CA ASN A 809 -42.19 -10.75 -3.01
C ASN A 809 -41.38 -9.99 -4.07
N VAL A 810 -41.39 -8.66 -4.01
CA VAL A 810 -40.74 -7.83 -5.03
C VAL A 810 -39.80 -6.83 -4.38
N PHE A 811 -40.30 -5.87 -3.59
CA PHE A 811 -39.44 -4.85 -3.04
C PHE A 811 -40.06 -4.14 -1.83
N TRP A 812 -39.25 -3.88 -0.81
CA TRP A 812 -39.65 -3.10 0.37
C TRP A 812 -39.28 -1.64 0.18
N ASP A 813 -40.22 -0.84 -0.34
CA ASP A 813 -40.04 0.59 -0.64
C ASP A 813 -40.67 1.52 0.43
N ASP A 814 -40.67 2.83 0.18
CA ASP A 814 -41.25 3.82 1.09
C ASP A 814 -42.76 3.61 1.30
N VAL A 815 -43.45 3.02 0.32
CA VAL A 815 -44.88 2.70 0.45
C VAL A 815 -45.05 1.55 1.44
N CYS A 816 -44.20 0.53 1.38
CA CYS A 816 -44.16 -0.57 2.35
C CYS A 816 -43.87 -0.08 3.78
N ALA A 817 -42.91 0.83 3.93
CA ALA A 817 -42.56 1.45 5.21
C ALA A 817 -43.69 2.30 5.81
N VAL A 818 -44.40 3.09 4.99
CA VAL A 818 -45.58 3.85 5.45
C VAL A 818 -46.74 2.92 5.83
N GLN A 819 -46.96 1.87 5.03
CA GLN A 819 -48.00 0.86 5.26
C GLN A 819 -47.77 0.09 6.57
N ALA A 820 -46.51 -0.17 6.92
CA ALA A 820 -46.10 -0.75 8.20
C ALA A 820 -46.50 0.13 9.41
N GLN A 821 -46.32 1.44 9.30
CA GLN A 821 -46.59 2.39 10.38
C GLN A 821 -48.09 2.66 10.56
N GLU A 822 -48.82 2.93 9.48
CA GLU A 822 -50.20 3.41 9.57
C GLU A 822 -51.23 2.29 9.78
N ASP A 823 -51.05 1.15 9.10
CA ASP A 823 -52.08 0.11 9.03
C ASP A 823 -51.74 -1.15 9.83
N CYS A 824 -50.45 -1.39 10.11
CA CYS A 824 -49.98 -2.54 10.85
C CYS A 824 -49.63 -2.26 12.31
N GLY A 825 -49.58 -0.98 12.70
CA GLY A 825 -49.37 -0.57 14.08
C GLY A 825 -48.06 -1.12 14.66
N ALA A 826 -47.06 -1.31 13.79
CA ALA A 826 -45.72 -1.66 14.22
C ALA A 826 -45.30 -0.64 15.29
N SER A 827 -45.00 -1.13 16.49
CA SER A 827 -44.36 -0.29 17.49
C SER A 827 -42.92 -0.13 17.03
N CYS A 828 -42.65 0.87 16.19
CA CYS A 828 -41.30 1.33 15.86
C CYS A 828 -40.67 1.81 17.18
N ALA A 829 -40.17 0.87 17.98
CA ALA A 829 -39.37 1.11 19.16
C ALA A 829 -37.89 0.98 18.80
N CYS A 830 -37.52 1.48 17.61
CA CYS A 830 -36.14 1.57 17.15
C CYS A 830 -35.92 2.73 16.15
N ALA A 831 -36.66 3.84 16.26
CA ALA A 831 -36.14 5.14 15.79
C ALA A 831 -35.50 5.85 16.98
N SER A 832 -34.47 5.21 17.50
CA SER A 832 -33.41 5.86 18.26
C SER A 832 -32.15 5.11 17.88
N VAL A 833 -31.60 5.45 16.71
CA VAL A 833 -30.15 5.65 16.69
C VAL A 833 -29.86 6.51 17.90
N GLY A 834 -28.98 6.03 18.79
CA GLY A 834 -28.65 6.73 20.02
C GLY A 834 -28.05 8.09 19.69
N LEU A 835 -28.89 9.08 19.48
CA LEU A 835 -28.54 10.48 19.57
C LEU A 835 -28.27 10.73 21.03
N ASP A 836 -26.99 10.71 21.37
CA ASP A 836 -26.51 11.17 22.67
C ASP A 836 -27.12 12.55 22.91
N CYS A 837 -27.87 12.73 24.00
CA CYS A 837 -28.44 14.05 24.33
C CYS A 837 -27.37 15.12 24.57
N CYS A 838 -26.10 14.70 24.64
CA CYS A 838 -24.93 15.54 24.76
C CYS A 838 -24.23 15.83 23.42
N ALA A 839 -24.80 15.39 22.28
CA ALA A 839 -24.29 15.65 20.93
C ALA A 839 -25.43 16.00 19.95
N PRO A 840 -25.15 16.82 18.91
CA PRO A 840 -26.12 17.16 17.89
C PRO A 840 -26.41 15.95 16.98
N SER A 841 -27.57 15.97 16.33
CA SER A 841 -28.02 14.95 15.40
C SER A 841 -27.28 15.05 14.08
N THR A 842 -26.67 13.94 13.65
CA THR A 842 -25.98 13.84 12.35
C THR A 842 -26.92 13.49 11.19
N THR A 843 -28.22 13.31 11.46
CA THR A 843 -29.23 12.87 10.48
C THR A 843 -30.44 13.79 10.46
N ASP A 844 -30.26 15.04 10.86
CA ASP A 844 -31.29 16.07 10.97
C ASP A 844 -32.57 15.65 11.71
N SER A 845 -32.43 14.73 12.67
CA SER A 845 -33.58 14.14 13.37
C SER A 845 -33.88 14.85 14.69
N PRO A 846 -35.15 15.19 15.01
CA PRO A 846 -35.54 15.76 16.30
C PRO A 846 -35.52 14.72 17.43
N GLY A 847 -35.31 15.21 18.66
CA GLY A 847 -35.28 14.40 19.88
C GLY A 847 -33.91 13.76 20.19
N CYS A 848 -33.79 13.16 21.38
CA CYS A 848 -32.56 12.46 21.81
C CYS A 848 -32.87 11.15 22.56
N SER A 849 -31.81 10.39 22.87
CA SER A 849 -31.91 9.03 23.41
C SER A 849 -32.38 8.90 24.86
N ASP A 850 -32.39 9.98 25.67
CA ASP A 850 -32.91 9.99 27.05
C ASP A 850 -34.26 10.72 27.12
N PRO A 851 -35.38 10.02 27.33
CA PRO A 851 -36.73 10.61 27.35
C PRO A 851 -36.95 11.66 28.46
N GLY A 852 -36.15 11.61 29.53
CA GLY A 852 -36.17 12.58 30.61
C GLY A 852 -35.43 13.86 30.22
N CYS A 853 -34.29 13.72 29.55
CA CYS A 853 -33.53 14.84 29.00
C CYS A 853 -34.28 15.51 27.84
N GLU A 854 -34.72 14.71 26.87
CA GLU A 854 -35.54 15.13 25.73
C GLU A 854 -36.76 15.90 26.21
N SER A 855 -37.58 15.33 27.11
CA SER A 855 -38.77 16.02 27.61
C SER A 855 -38.45 17.33 28.33
N CYS A 856 -37.30 17.47 28.97
CA CYS A 856 -36.89 18.72 29.60
C CYS A 856 -36.58 19.79 28.53
N VAL A 857 -35.77 19.44 27.53
CA VAL A 857 -35.37 20.34 26.43
C VAL A 857 -36.58 20.68 25.55
N CYS A 858 -37.43 19.72 25.16
CA CYS A 858 -38.66 20.00 24.39
C CYS A 858 -39.60 21.01 25.04
N ASN A 859 -39.58 21.10 26.38
CA ASN A 859 -40.44 22.05 27.11
C ASN A 859 -39.85 23.47 27.12
N ILE A 860 -38.56 23.61 26.87
CA ILE A 860 -37.83 24.87 26.78
C ILE A 860 -37.88 25.33 25.32
N ASP A 861 -37.40 24.49 24.43
CA ASP A 861 -37.44 24.68 22.99
C ASP A 861 -38.15 23.51 22.28
N PRO A 862 -39.40 23.71 21.82
CA PRO A 862 -40.12 22.73 21.01
C PRO A 862 -39.41 22.39 19.69
N PHE A 863 -38.54 23.27 19.18
CA PHE A 863 -37.77 23.02 17.96
C PHE A 863 -36.93 21.74 18.07
N CYS A 864 -36.35 21.49 19.26
CA CYS A 864 -35.54 20.31 19.54
C CYS A 864 -36.28 18.97 19.35
N CYS A 865 -37.61 18.98 19.37
CA CYS A 865 -38.44 17.78 19.33
C CYS A 865 -39.43 17.76 18.17
N ASP A 866 -39.66 18.91 17.53
CA ASP A 866 -40.53 19.06 16.37
C ASP A 866 -39.73 19.19 15.06
N VAL A 867 -38.46 19.61 15.13
CA VAL A 867 -37.66 19.95 13.93
C VAL A 867 -36.30 19.26 13.94
N LEU A 868 -35.41 19.55 14.89
CA LEU A 868 -34.03 19.04 14.87
C LEU A 868 -33.38 19.09 16.26
N TRP A 869 -32.63 18.06 16.63
CA TRP A 869 -31.73 18.09 17.79
C TRP A 869 -30.34 18.60 17.39
N ASP A 870 -30.07 19.90 17.52
CA ASP A 870 -28.82 20.55 17.12
C ASP A 870 -27.93 20.95 18.32
N ASP A 871 -26.86 21.72 18.08
CA ASP A 871 -25.94 22.19 19.12
C ASP A 871 -26.62 23.08 20.17
N LEU A 872 -27.68 23.81 19.80
CA LEU A 872 -28.45 24.60 20.75
C LEU A 872 -29.26 23.69 21.67
N CYS A 873 -29.84 22.61 21.15
CA CYS A 873 -30.50 21.58 21.95
C CYS A 873 -29.53 20.91 22.93
N VAL A 874 -28.27 20.71 22.53
CA VAL A 874 -27.20 20.20 23.41
C VAL A 874 -26.81 21.22 24.47
N GLU A 875 -26.69 22.51 24.13
CA GLU A 875 -26.42 23.57 25.10
C GLU A 875 -27.55 23.65 26.14
N GLU A 876 -28.81 23.59 25.72
CA GLU A 876 -29.98 23.55 26.61
C GLU A 876 -30.00 22.29 27.47
N ALA A 877 -29.64 21.13 26.91
CA ALA A 877 -29.48 19.88 27.64
C ALA A 877 -28.43 20.00 28.76
N GLN A 878 -27.29 20.65 28.46
CA GLN A 878 -26.14 20.80 29.36
C GLN A 878 -26.29 21.92 30.40
N ILE A 879 -27.03 22.99 30.09
CA ILE A 879 -27.14 24.16 30.96
C ILE A 879 -28.47 24.17 31.71
N ASP A 880 -29.58 24.08 30.99
CA ASP A 880 -30.92 24.28 31.54
C ASP A 880 -31.56 22.98 32.05
N CYS A 881 -31.17 21.84 31.46
CA CYS A 881 -31.65 20.51 31.81
C CYS A 881 -30.61 19.61 32.50
N ALA A 882 -29.45 20.16 32.89
CA ALA A 882 -28.30 19.48 33.50
C ALA A 882 -28.61 18.61 34.75
N ALA A 883 -29.71 18.88 35.45
CA ALA A 883 -30.11 18.11 36.63
C ALA A 883 -30.78 16.77 36.28
N ILE A 884 -31.19 16.60 35.03
CA ILE A 884 -31.93 15.45 34.49
C ILE A 884 -31.11 14.79 33.37
N CYS A 885 -30.40 15.57 32.56
CA CYS A 885 -29.49 15.10 31.52
C CYS A 885 -28.12 14.73 32.12
N PRO A 886 -27.59 13.51 31.93
CA PRO A 886 -26.28 13.10 32.44
C PRO A 886 -25.12 13.55 31.52
N CYS A 887 -25.14 14.78 31.02
CA CYS A 887 -24.04 15.36 30.26
C CYS A 887 -22.99 15.90 31.24
N GLY A 888 -22.08 15.04 31.68
CA GLY A 888 -20.95 15.42 32.50
C GLY A 888 -19.68 15.61 31.66
N PRO A 889 -18.72 16.42 32.11
CA PRO A 889 -17.34 16.30 31.64
C PRO A 889 -16.70 14.98 32.09
#